data_AF-A0A7K7M941-F1
#
_entry.id   AF-A0A7K7M941-F1
#
_cell.length_a   1.000
_cell.length_b   1.000
_cell.length_c   1.000
_cell.angle_alpha   90.00
_cell.angle_beta   90.00
_cell.angle_gamma   90.00
#
_symmetry.space_group_name_H-M   'P 1'
#
loop_
_entity.id
_entity.type
_entity.pdbx_description
1 polymer ?
#
loop_
_entity_poly.entity_id
_entity_poly.type
_entity_poly.pdbx_seq_one_letter_code
_entity_poly.pdbx_strand_id
1 'polypeptide(L)'
;HGALVEMAVHTAAVLLCGLSPVLQPLRNLAFQPHCMQVSTQSPRALQHIPASCPNGHLCTVGECGLPMEMSRCPDCRVPIGGINHKPLQGFQLARNHEDRTQTGHILGGVQHRRTLGMSDRGVSPVAFVLLRLLTHLSMLLGASRDPQSLGRMIKPAVDDVVSFLQQHIQEDLAQLTRILGKSVDDTMNILHLVLSSLLQAPQQQPGQWLVQFDDVLSTKEKRNKWEDIVANTIIVPELKDLDKKLLKLNRQIQEDERVSSNPIVKIVYGDPAAFLSQLPGDSHIHHSKMWSCRKRVSVENLGHVVQQKNAKDTVPLLWKFLHKETELRLVKFLPEILALQRDLVRQFQNMAEVKHRSIREFLREPHSDVMRDLLERRVNVFLSVWNKLRSSLDTNGEIKLPKGYCDGELSLESRLEVLLPRRQGLGLCSTALASYLIGLHNDFVHSVNRHIKEDDRYLISPSEVADLHVISYEVERDLIPLILSNCQYSMEKGGETLQDFDLERIQQQVISKFLQGKPLITLTGIPTLVYRHDRNYEQLFSDVRNKLEQSPLPSSVMNMISGELQSYSDVCDALSLTEITLGFLAMAGENAEMLLTEYIEQVLQMGDQTNPHVLQALRRCQLRHSMALWQLLCAHKSEQLLRLGRDPFADVSPGYKEELTPELAKLLHTFLVHSRLETFLQELHEMIILKLRRVRAVEEFRPDWSLKESLLPYLYAKDSELAVELEDTFPDAILLSHAAGTWKAAALFRREHR
;
A
#
# COMPACT_ATOMS: atom_id res chain seq x y z
N HIS A 1 8.50 37.65 -4.35
CA HIS A 1 9.30 37.30 -5.55
C HIS A 1 10.77 37.73 -5.41
N GLY A 2 11.08 38.90 -4.84
CA GLY A 2 12.46 39.36 -4.61
C GLY A 2 13.38 38.34 -3.90
N ALA A 3 12.97 37.80 -2.75
CA ALA A 3 13.75 36.79 -2.03
C ALA A 3 14.10 35.53 -2.85
N LEU A 4 13.19 35.09 -3.74
CA LEU A 4 13.45 33.95 -4.61
C LEU A 4 14.51 34.27 -5.68
N VAL A 5 14.51 35.50 -6.19
CA VAL A 5 15.54 35.99 -7.11
C VAL A 5 16.89 36.06 -6.39
N GLU A 6 16.94 36.60 -5.17
CA GLU A 6 18.18 36.68 -4.38
C GLU A 6 18.81 35.30 -4.13
N MET A 7 18.00 34.32 -3.72
CA MET A 7 18.45 32.93 -3.53
C MET A 7 18.93 32.31 -4.84
N ALA A 8 18.21 32.52 -5.95
CA ALA A 8 18.58 32.01 -7.26
C ALA A 8 19.88 32.64 -7.78
N VAL A 9 20.06 33.95 -7.61
CA VAL A 9 21.28 34.67 -7.97
C VAL A 9 22.46 34.20 -7.13
N HIS A 10 22.29 34.05 -5.82
CA HIS A 10 23.36 33.54 -4.97
C HIS A 10 23.72 32.09 -5.33
N THR A 11 22.72 31.24 -5.58
CA THR A 11 22.93 29.88 -6.08
C THR A 11 23.72 29.88 -7.39
N ALA A 12 23.34 30.70 -8.36
CA ALA A 12 24.04 30.83 -9.63
C ALA A 12 25.49 31.28 -9.44
N ALA A 13 25.73 32.27 -8.57
CA ALA A 13 27.07 32.76 -8.25
C ALA A 13 27.95 31.65 -7.63
N VAL A 14 27.41 30.88 -6.66
CA VAL A 14 28.12 29.75 -6.05
C VAL A 14 28.42 28.65 -7.08
N LEU A 15 27.46 28.32 -7.94
CA LEU A 15 27.65 27.29 -8.96
C LEU A 15 28.66 27.71 -10.04
N LEU A 16 28.74 28.99 -10.40
CA LEU A 16 29.70 29.51 -11.38
C LEU A 16 31.11 29.70 -10.79
N CYS A 17 31.20 30.22 -9.57
CA CYS A 17 32.48 30.61 -8.96
C CYS A 17 33.11 29.49 -8.12
N GLY A 18 32.30 28.57 -7.58
CA GLY A 18 32.82 27.43 -6.84
C GLY A 18 33.63 26.52 -7.76
N LEU A 19 34.65 25.86 -7.24
CA LEU A 19 35.48 24.89 -7.98
C LEU A 19 35.36 23.47 -7.42
N SER A 20 34.55 23.28 -6.38
CA SER A 20 34.33 21.97 -5.77
C SER A 20 33.62 21.01 -6.73
N PRO A 21 34.06 19.75 -6.84
CA PRO A 21 33.38 18.72 -7.64
C PRO A 21 32.01 18.33 -7.07
N VAL A 22 31.76 18.58 -5.77
CA VAL A 22 30.45 18.35 -5.13
C VAL A 22 29.32 19.20 -5.76
N LEU A 23 29.68 20.33 -6.37
CA LEU A 23 28.75 21.22 -7.06
C LEU A 23 28.39 20.74 -8.47
N GLN A 24 29.14 19.79 -9.04
CA GLN A 24 28.99 19.43 -10.46
C GLN A 24 27.58 18.91 -10.83
N PRO A 25 26.93 18.03 -10.02
CA PRO A 25 25.54 17.65 -10.30
C PRO A 25 24.56 18.83 -10.31
N LEU A 26 24.73 19.79 -9.39
CA LEU A 26 23.89 20.99 -9.31
C LEU A 26 24.17 21.96 -10.48
N ARG A 27 25.44 22.10 -10.90
CA ARG A 27 25.81 22.86 -12.11
C ARG A 27 25.16 22.27 -13.35
N ASN A 28 25.17 20.95 -13.48
CA ASN A 28 24.54 20.28 -14.61
C ASN A 28 23.04 20.55 -14.62
N LEU A 29 22.35 20.47 -13.47
CA LEU A 29 20.93 20.86 -13.38
C LEU A 29 20.67 22.32 -13.78
N ALA A 30 21.56 23.25 -13.39
CA ALA A 30 21.38 24.68 -13.61
C ALA A 30 21.78 25.16 -15.02
N PHE A 31 22.81 24.57 -15.63
CA PHE A 31 23.43 25.09 -16.85
C PHE A 31 23.50 24.09 -18.01
N GLN A 32 23.35 22.79 -17.74
CA GLN A 32 23.37 21.72 -18.75
C GLN A 32 22.29 20.64 -18.46
N PRO A 33 21.01 21.01 -18.33
CA PRO A 33 19.97 20.10 -17.85
C PRO A 33 19.76 18.87 -18.75
N HIS A 34 20.10 18.96 -20.04
CA HIS A 34 20.06 17.82 -20.98
C HIS A 34 20.95 16.63 -20.55
N CYS A 35 22.06 16.88 -19.85
CA CYS A 35 22.93 15.82 -19.33
C CYS A 35 22.37 15.09 -18.10
N MET A 36 21.34 15.64 -17.44
CA MET A 36 20.79 15.13 -16.17
C MET A 36 19.53 14.26 -16.34
N GLN A 37 19.12 13.95 -17.58
CA GLN A 37 17.87 13.24 -17.88
C GLN A 37 17.77 11.81 -17.31
N VAL A 38 18.89 11.22 -16.86
CA VAL A 38 18.95 9.85 -16.29
C VAL A 38 19.05 9.84 -14.75
N SER A 39 19.04 11.02 -14.10
CA SER A 39 19.27 11.11 -12.64
C SER A 39 18.11 10.54 -11.82
N THR A 40 18.42 9.76 -10.77
CA THR A 40 17.44 9.03 -9.95
C THR A 40 16.92 9.86 -8.76
N GLN A 41 15.61 10.01 -8.54
CA GLN A 41 15.06 10.38 -7.22
C GLN A 41 14.13 9.28 -6.73
N SER A 42 14.38 8.71 -5.54
CA SER A 42 13.41 7.82 -4.90
C SER A 42 13.67 7.60 -3.41
N PRO A 43 12.61 7.36 -2.60
CA PRO A 43 12.71 6.76 -1.27
C PRO A 43 13.12 5.28 -1.33
N ARG A 44 13.59 4.76 -0.19
CA ARG A 44 14.15 3.40 0.02
C ARG A 44 13.05 2.34 0.18
N ALA A 45 13.42 1.08 -0.03
CA ALA A 45 12.59 -0.12 0.17
C ALA A 45 12.60 -0.63 1.63
N LEU A 46 11.51 -1.30 2.01
CA LEU A 46 11.12 -1.87 3.32
C LEU A 46 12.05 -2.91 3.97
N GLN A 47 11.81 -3.08 5.29
CA GLN A 47 12.32 -4.10 6.22
C GLN A 47 11.51 -5.43 6.23
N HIS A 48 10.49 -5.62 5.39
CA HIS A 48 9.68 -6.85 5.35
C HIS A 48 9.66 -7.47 3.95
N ILE A 49 9.89 -8.79 3.87
CA ILE A 49 9.94 -9.53 2.62
C ILE A 49 8.55 -10.12 2.34
N PRO A 50 7.89 -9.73 1.22
CA PRO A 50 6.63 -10.35 0.84
C PRO A 50 6.87 -11.81 0.48
N ALA A 51 5.99 -12.67 0.97
CA ALA A 51 5.96 -14.08 0.68
C ALA A 51 4.59 -14.48 0.14
N SER A 52 4.49 -15.68 -0.42
CA SER A 52 3.21 -16.29 -0.75
C SER A 52 3.12 -17.71 -0.22
N CYS A 53 1.93 -18.08 0.23
CA CYS A 53 1.63 -19.47 0.53
C CYS A 53 1.67 -20.33 -0.75
N PRO A 54 1.63 -21.67 -0.62
CA PRO A 54 1.59 -22.57 -1.77
C PRO A 54 0.44 -22.32 -2.75
N ASN A 55 -0.65 -21.68 -2.29
CA ASN A 55 -1.82 -21.32 -3.12
C ASN A 55 -1.78 -19.87 -3.62
N GLY A 56 -0.64 -19.18 -3.52
CA GLY A 56 -0.47 -17.82 -4.05
C GLY A 56 -1.00 -16.68 -3.16
N HIS A 57 -1.59 -16.96 -2.00
CA HIS A 57 -2.02 -15.92 -1.06
C HIS A 57 -0.83 -15.19 -0.45
N LEU A 58 -0.87 -13.86 -0.48
CA LEU A 58 0.18 -13.00 0.07
C LEU A 58 0.30 -13.17 1.58
N CYS A 59 1.52 -13.40 2.04
CA CYS A 59 1.92 -13.56 3.43
C CYS A 59 3.14 -12.67 3.69
N THR A 60 3.45 -12.37 4.95
CA THR A 60 4.63 -11.59 5.32
C THR A 60 5.61 -12.46 6.10
N VAL A 61 6.90 -12.16 5.96
CA VAL A 61 7.97 -12.70 6.79
C VAL A 61 8.58 -11.56 7.57
N GLY A 62 8.74 -11.76 8.89
CA GLY A 62 9.18 -10.74 9.85
C GLY A 62 10.61 -10.22 9.60
N GLU A 63 11.12 -9.44 10.56
CA GLU A 63 12.28 -8.54 10.41
C GLU A 63 13.58 -9.16 9.87
N CYS A 64 13.79 -10.48 10.04
CA CYS A 64 14.98 -11.17 9.52
C CYS A 64 14.88 -11.55 8.02
N GLY A 65 13.72 -11.34 7.38
CA GLY A 65 13.48 -11.66 5.97
C GLY A 65 13.38 -13.17 5.66
N LEU A 66 13.54 -14.04 6.66
CA LEU A 66 13.46 -15.49 6.51
C LEU A 66 12.49 -16.10 7.54
N PRO A 67 11.73 -17.14 7.17
CA PRO A 67 10.73 -17.68 8.06
C PRO A 67 11.36 -18.46 9.22
N MET A 68 11.07 -18.03 10.45
CA MET A 68 11.53 -18.66 11.70
C MET A 68 10.45 -19.41 12.46
N GLU A 69 9.18 -19.13 12.16
CA GLU A 69 8.02 -19.76 12.76
C GLU A 69 7.09 -20.34 11.69
N MET A 70 6.39 -21.41 12.06
CA MET A 70 5.31 -21.97 11.24
C MET A 70 3.97 -21.35 11.64
N SER A 71 3.15 -21.04 10.65
CA SER A 71 1.78 -20.59 10.86
C SER A 71 0.86 -21.23 9.83
N ARG A 72 -0.43 -20.92 9.88
CA ARG A 72 -1.40 -21.30 8.85
C ARG A 72 -1.78 -20.08 8.05
N CYS A 73 -1.85 -20.23 6.73
CA CYS A 73 -2.31 -19.16 5.86
C CYS A 73 -3.68 -18.67 6.33
N PRO A 74 -3.88 -17.37 6.57
CA PRO A 74 -5.18 -16.87 7.00
C PRO A 74 -6.27 -17.11 5.96
N ASP A 75 -5.88 -17.26 4.68
CA ASP A 75 -6.79 -17.38 3.53
C ASP A 75 -7.10 -18.83 3.16
N CYS A 76 -6.08 -19.71 3.05
CA CYS A 76 -6.28 -21.12 2.72
C CYS A 76 -5.92 -22.11 3.83
N ARG A 77 -5.55 -21.65 5.02
CA ARG A 77 -5.16 -22.49 6.17
C ARG A 77 -4.03 -23.51 5.93
N VAL A 78 -3.44 -23.52 4.73
CA VAL A 78 -2.26 -24.32 4.37
C VAL A 78 -1.09 -23.86 5.24
N PRO A 79 -0.20 -24.77 5.69
CA PRO A 79 1.00 -24.38 6.43
C PRO A 79 1.84 -23.36 5.66
N ILE A 80 2.23 -22.28 6.33
CA ILE A 80 3.09 -21.21 5.81
C ILE A 80 4.23 -20.93 6.79
N GLY A 81 5.26 -20.24 6.34
CA GLY A 81 6.43 -19.96 7.16
C GLY A 81 7.47 -21.06 7.07
N GLY A 82 8.10 -21.40 8.19
CA GLY A 82 9.35 -22.19 8.19
C GLY A 82 9.99 -22.33 9.57
N ILE A 83 11.03 -23.14 9.66
CA ILE A 83 11.79 -23.37 10.90
C ILE A 83 13.26 -23.14 10.59
N ASN A 84 13.99 -22.43 11.46
CA ASN A 84 15.43 -22.17 11.30
C ASN A 84 15.78 -21.55 9.94
N HIS A 85 15.05 -20.51 9.53
CA HIS A 85 15.19 -19.82 8.24
C HIS A 85 14.93 -20.70 7.00
N LYS A 86 14.40 -21.92 7.17
CA LYS A 86 14.05 -22.80 6.05
C LYS A 86 12.54 -22.74 5.79
N PRO A 87 12.11 -22.25 4.62
CA PRO A 87 10.69 -22.20 4.27
C PRO A 87 10.10 -23.61 4.11
N LEU A 88 8.83 -23.75 4.47
CA LEU A 88 8.03 -24.95 4.18
C LEU A 88 7.87 -25.14 2.67
N GLN A 89 7.63 -26.39 2.24
CA GLN A 89 7.47 -26.72 0.83
C GLN A 89 6.29 -25.92 0.22
N GLY A 90 6.56 -25.24 -0.90
CA GLY A 90 5.59 -24.37 -1.58
C GLY A 90 5.47 -22.94 -1.00
N PHE A 91 6.08 -22.64 0.15
CA PHE A 91 6.16 -21.27 0.66
C PHE A 91 7.24 -20.49 -0.10
N GLN A 92 6.83 -19.49 -0.88
CA GLN A 92 7.73 -18.75 -1.74
C GLN A 92 8.04 -17.37 -1.14
N LEU A 93 9.32 -17.13 -0.86
CA LEU A 93 9.83 -15.79 -0.62
C LEU A 93 9.97 -15.07 -1.96
N ALA A 94 9.47 -13.86 -2.09
CA ALA A 94 9.67 -13.06 -3.29
C ALA A 94 11.18 -12.79 -3.47
N ARG A 95 11.83 -13.49 -4.40
CA ARG A 95 13.28 -13.37 -4.67
C ARG A 95 13.64 -12.14 -5.49
N ASN A 96 12.68 -11.52 -6.17
CA ASN A 96 12.92 -10.37 -7.04
C ASN A 96 12.26 -9.12 -6.44
N HIS A 97 12.99 -8.44 -5.57
CA HIS A 97 12.76 -7.02 -5.35
C HIS A 97 13.23 -6.27 -6.60
N GLU A 98 12.36 -6.14 -7.60
CA GLU A 98 12.59 -5.11 -8.62
C GLU A 98 12.62 -3.76 -7.90
N ASP A 99 13.74 -3.06 -8.04
CA ASP A 99 13.87 -1.71 -7.54
C ASP A 99 12.82 -0.83 -8.26
N ARG A 100 11.73 -0.49 -7.54
CA ARG A 100 10.65 0.37 -8.05
C ARG A 100 11.03 1.85 -8.07
N THR A 101 12.28 2.20 -7.74
CA THR A 101 12.77 3.59 -7.80
C THR A 101 12.64 4.14 -9.22
N GLN A 102 12.01 5.31 -9.36
CA GLN A 102 11.88 5.99 -10.65
C GLN A 102 12.99 7.04 -10.82
N THR A 103 13.44 7.23 -12.06
CA THR A 103 14.32 8.35 -12.44
C THR A 103 13.53 9.63 -12.69
N GLY A 104 14.17 10.77 -12.44
CA GLY A 104 13.59 12.11 -12.57
C GLY A 104 13.13 12.72 -11.25
N HIS A 105 12.41 13.84 -11.35
CA HIS A 105 11.72 14.51 -10.23
C HIS A 105 10.30 13.95 -10.13
N ILE A 106 9.98 13.26 -9.04
CA ILE A 106 8.77 12.45 -8.90
C ILE A 106 7.80 12.95 -7.82
N LEU A 107 7.93 14.21 -7.41
CA LEU A 107 7.24 14.70 -6.21
C LEU A 107 5.76 15.07 -6.44
N GLY A 108 5.28 15.07 -7.69
CA GLY A 108 3.91 15.53 -7.99
C GLY A 108 3.67 16.99 -7.59
N GLY A 109 2.39 17.37 -7.49
CA GLY A 109 2.01 18.70 -7.02
C GLY A 109 2.38 18.94 -5.54
N VAL A 110 2.60 20.20 -5.16
CA VAL A 110 3.00 20.59 -3.80
C VAL A 110 2.02 20.12 -2.71
N GLN A 111 0.73 19.98 -3.05
CA GLN A 111 -0.30 19.51 -2.11
C GLN A 111 -0.02 18.07 -1.62
N HIS A 112 0.50 17.17 -2.46
CA HIS A 112 0.90 15.82 -2.05
C HIS A 112 2.01 15.83 -1.00
N ARG A 113 2.95 16.78 -1.11
CA ARG A 113 4.12 16.85 -0.23
C ARG A 113 3.80 17.29 1.19
N ARG A 114 2.71 18.02 1.41
CA ARG A 114 2.31 18.43 2.76
C ARG A 114 1.94 17.25 3.65
N THR A 115 1.67 16.09 3.04
CA THR A 115 1.27 14.88 3.76
C THR A 115 2.34 13.78 3.80
N LEU A 116 3.39 13.87 2.98
CA LEU A 116 4.51 12.94 3.06
C LEU A 116 5.27 13.15 4.38
N GLY A 117 5.31 12.10 5.20
CA GLY A 117 6.11 12.05 6.42
C GLY A 117 7.61 12.27 6.17
N MET A 118 8.37 12.43 7.25
CA MET A 118 9.82 12.65 7.15
C MET A 118 10.50 11.48 6.41
N SER A 119 11.39 11.81 5.49
CA SER A 119 12.10 10.82 4.68
C SER A 119 13.05 9.98 5.55
N ASP A 120 12.91 8.65 5.51
CA ASP A 120 13.75 7.66 6.22
C ASP A 120 15.13 7.44 5.55
N ARG A 121 15.75 8.52 5.05
CA ARG A 121 16.98 8.48 4.25
C ARG A 121 18.26 8.43 5.09
N GLY A 122 18.15 8.33 6.42
CA GLY A 122 19.29 8.40 7.33
C GLY A 122 19.93 9.80 7.44
N VAL A 123 19.35 10.81 6.77
CA VAL A 123 19.78 12.22 6.82
C VAL A 123 18.77 13.01 7.67
N SER A 124 19.23 14.02 8.41
CA SER A 124 18.32 14.86 9.20
C SER A 124 17.30 15.57 8.29
N PRO A 125 16.04 15.78 8.73
CA PRO A 125 15.01 16.42 7.94
C PRO A 125 15.39 17.84 7.50
N VAL A 126 16.13 18.58 8.34
CA VAL A 126 16.66 19.90 7.96
C VAL A 126 17.64 19.77 6.79
N ALA A 127 18.60 18.85 6.89
CA ALA A 127 19.56 18.64 5.80
C ALA A 127 18.90 18.11 4.53
N PHE A 128 17.91 17.23 4.65
CA PHE A 128 17.11 16.75 3.52
C PHE A 128 16.34 17.89 2.82
N VAL A 129 15.67 18.76 3.59
CA VAL A 129 14.95 19.91 3.02
C VAL A 129 15.91 20.89 2.36
N LEU A 130 17.08 21.16 2.97
CA LEU A 130 18.12 22.01 2.38
C LEU A 130 18.69 21.43 1.07
N LEU A 131 19.01 20.13 1.03
CA LEU A 131 19.43 19.44 -0.20
C LEU A 131 18.38 19.56 -1.31
N ARG A 132 17.11 19.34 -0.97
CA ARG A 132 16.00 19.45 -1.91
C ARG A 132 15.83 20.89 -2.39
N LEU A 133 15.96 21.87 -1.51
CA LEU A 133 15.89 23.30 -1.84
C LEU A 133 17.02 23.71 -2.79
N LEU A 134 18.27 23.29 -2.53
CA LEU A 134 19.41 23.50 -3.44
C LEU A 134 19.18 22.86 -4.81
N THR A 135 18.61 21.66 -4.83
CA THR A 135 18.25 20.94 -6.06
C THR A 135 17.18 21.71 -6.84
N HIS A 136 16.10 22.15 -6.19
CA HIS A 136 15.04 22.92 -6.85
C HIS A 136 15.51 24.30 -7.32
N LEU A 137 16.37 25.00 -6.57
CA LEU A 137 16.97 26.26 -7.01
C LEU A 137 17.84 26.06 -8.25
N SER A 138 18.61 24.97 -8.29
CA SER A 138 19.41 24.61 -9.47
C SER A 138 18.53 24.26 -10.67
N MET A 139 17.47 23.47 -10.47
CA MET A 139 16.48 23.19 -11.52
C MET A 139 15.78 24.47 -12.00
N LEU A 140 15.45 25.42 -11.11
CA LEU A 140 14.81 26.67 -11.49
C LEU A 140 15.71 27.52 -12.40
N LEU A 141 17.02 27.56 -12.09
CA LEU A 141 18.02 28.19 -12.95
C LEU A 141 18.08 27.52 -14.33
N GLY A 142 18.06 26.18 -14.37
CA GLY A 142 18.00 25.42 -15.62
C GLY A 142 16.72 25.67 -16.41
N ALA A 143 15.57 25.74 -15.74
CA ALA A 143 14.26 25.92 -16.38
C ALA A 143 14.12 27.29 -17.02
N SER A 144 14.83 28.29 -16.48
CA SER A 144 14.91 29.63 -17.05
C SER A 144 15.68 29.67 -18.38
N ARG A 145 16.43 28.62 -18.73
CA ARG A 145 17.22 28.50 -19.97
C ARG A 145 16.70 27.42 -20.92
N ASP A 146 16.41 26.23 -20.40
CA ASP A 146 15.96 25.07 -21.14
C ASP A 146 14.81 24.36 -20.37
N PRO A 147 13.60 24.90 -20.45
CA PRO A 147 12.43 24.32 -19.76
C PRO A 147 12.03 22.97 -20.36
N GLN A 148 12.35 22.69 -21.62
CA GLN A 148 11.98 21.43 -22.28
C GLN A 148 12.75 20.23 -21.71
N SER A 149 14.06 20.36 -21.53
CA SER A 149 14.87 19.28 -20.94
C SER A 149 14.44 18.95 -19.51
N LEU A 150 14.13 19.97 -18.70
CA LEU A 150 13.64 19.75 -17.33
C LEU A 150 12.20 19.26 -17.29
N GLY A 151 11.34 19.70 -18.22
CA GLY A 151 9.98 19.18 -18.35
C GLY A 151 9.97 17.66 -18.57
N ARG A 152 10.94 17.11 -19.32
CA ARG A 152 11.11 15.65 -19.49
C ARG A 152 11.59 14.93 -18.22
N MET A 153 12.24 15.64 -17.30
CA MET A 153 12.69 15.07 -16.03
C MET A 153 11.59 15.04 -14.97
N ILE A 154 10.59 15.91 -15.05
CA ILE A 154 9.52 16.03 -14.05
C ILE A 154 8.40 15.04 -14.39
N LYS A 155 8.00 14.26 -13.38
CA LYS A 155 6.93 13.27 -13.44
C LYS A 155 5.97 13.49 -12.26
N PRO A 156 4.65 13.61 -12.49
CA PRO A 156 3.97 13.67 -13.79
C PRO A 156 4.34 14.92 -14.58
N ALA A 157 4.08 14.90 -15.90
CA ALA A 157 4.34 16.05 -16.77
C ALA A 157 3.58 17.30 -16.28
N VAL A 158 4.23 18.45 -16.39
CA VAL A 158 3.70 19.74 -15.95
C VAL A 158 3.73 20.75 -17.09
N ASP A 159 2.71 21.59 -17.17
CA ASP A 159 2.59 22.60 -18.23
C ASP A 159 3.57 23.76 -18.03
N ASP A 160 3.73 24.23 -16.78
CA ASP A 160 4.65 25.30 -16.41
C ASP A 160 5.67 24.83 -15.38
N VAL A 161 6.85 24.45 -15.88
CA VAL A 161 7.99 23.99 -15.08
C VAL A 161 8.49 25.07 -14.10
N VAL A 162 8.48 26.35 -14.50
CA VAL A 162 8.99 27.44 -13.68
C VAL A 162 8.07 27.69 -12.51
N SER A 163 6.76 27.82 -12.75
CA SER A 163 5.77 27.98 -11.68
C SER A 163 5.74 26.77 -10.75
N PHE A 164 5.84 25.56 -11.31
CA PHE A 164 5.94 24.32 -10.53
C PHE A 164 7.13 24.33 -9.56
N LEU A 165 8.34 24.65 -10.04
CA LEU A 165 9.54 24.70 -9.21
C LEU A 165 9.48 25.83 -8.16
N GLN A 166 8.93 27.00 -8.51
CA GLN A 166 8.73 28.10 -7.56
C GLN A 166 7.81 27.70 -6.40
N GLN A 167 6.70 27.00 -6.69
CA GLN A 167 5.80 26.51 -5.65
C GLN A 167 6.52 25.50 -4.74
N HIS A 168 7.35 24.62 -5.30
CA HIS A 168 8.15 23.68 -4.52
C HIS A 168 9.19 24.36 -3.62
N ILE A 169 9.86 25.40 -4.12
CA ILE A 169 10.83 26.21 -3.34
C ILE A 169 10.12 26.91 -2.17
N GLN A 170 8.95 27.50 -2.41
CA GLN A 170 8.15 28.16 -1.38
C GLN A 170 7.73 27.17 -0.28
N GLU A 171 7.29 25.98 -0.66
CA GLU A 171 6.94 24.93 0.30
C GLU A 171 8.18 24.42 1.04
N ASP A 172 9.34 24.29 0.39
CA ASP A 172 10.59 23.92 1.06
C ASP A 172 11.00 24.93 2.12
N LEU A 173 10.89 26.23 1.83
CA LEU A 173 11.13 27.28 2.81
C LEU A 173 10.13 27.24 3.96
N ALA A 174 8.83 27.04 3.68
CA ALA A 174 7.81 26.92 4.71
C ALA A 174 8.06 25.71 5.62
N GLN A 175 8.45 24.57 5.05
CA GLN A 175 8.83 23.37 5.80
C GLN A 175 10.06 23.63 6.65
N LEU A 176 11.11 24.24 6.09
CA LEU A 176 12.34 24.56 6.80
C LEU A 176 12.09 25.51 7.97
N THR A 177 11.27 26.54 7.76
CA THR A 177 10.83 27.50 8.80
C THR A 177 10.16 26.78 9.97
N ARG A 178 9.23 25.85 9.68
CA ARG A 178 8.51 25.07 10.69
C ARG A 178 9.40 24.09 11.45
N ILE A 179 10.33 23.41 10.77
CA ILE A 179 11.25 22.44 11.39
C ILE A 179 12.24 23.18 12.29
N LEU A 180 12.82 24.28 11.82
CA LEU A 180 13.81 25.03 12.60
C LEU A 180 13.19 25.87 13.71
N GLY A 181 11.89 26.20 13.61
CA GLY A 181 11.22 27.11 14.53
C GLY A 181 11.83 28.52 14.47
N LYS A 182 12.18 28.98 13.26
CA LYS A 182 12.86 30.25 12.98
C LYS A 182 11.94 31.20 12.21
N SER A 183 12.32 32.47 12.12
CA SER A 183 11.65 33.41 11.24
C SER A 183 11.90 33.07 9.78
N VAL A 184 11.12 33.65 8.87
CA VAL A 184 11.33 33.50 7.42
C VAL A 184 12.70 34.06 7.04
N ASP A 185 13.08 35.21 7.58
CA ASP A 185 14.36 35.87 7.31
C ASP A 185 15.55 35.04 7.83
N ASP A 186 15.45 34.50 9.05
CA ASP A 186 16.47 33.59 9.58
C ASP A 186 16.59 32.33 8.71
N THR A 187 15.46 31.79 8.23
CA THR A 187 15.45 30.61 7.36
C THR A 187 16.15 30.89 6.02
N MET A 188 15.94 32.06 5.45
CA MET A 188 16.66 32.52 4.26
C MET A 188 18.15 32.69 4.56
N ASN A 189 18.49 33.36 5.67
CA ASN A 189 19.87 33.54 6.11
C ASN A 189 20.61 32.20 6.27
N ILE A 190 19.95 31.16 6.78
CA ILE A 190 20.53 29.81 6.87
C ILE A 190 20.86 29.24 5.49
N LEU A 191 19.96 29.39 4.52
CA LEU A 191 20.25 28.98 3.15
C LEU A 191 21.46 29.76 2.59
N HIS A 192 21.52 31.08 2.81
CA HIS A 192 22.66 31.90 2.37
C HIS A 192 23.97 31.49 3.05
N LEU A 193 23.95 31.09 4.33
CA LEU A 193 25.11 30.54 5.03
C LEU A 193 25.55 29.21 4.41
N VAL A 194 24.61 28.30 4.11
CA VAL A 194 24.90 27.03 3.44
C VAL A 194 25.49 27.26 2.04
N LEU A 195 24.93 28.18 1.26
CA LEU A 195 25.46 28.57 -0.05
C LEU A 195 26.88 29.15 0.06
N SER A 196 27.14 29.98 1.07
CA SER A 196 28.48 30.52 1.33
C SER A 196 29.48 29.41 1.71
N SER A 197 29.04 28.45 2.52
CA SER A 197 29.85 27.28 2.93
C SER A 197 30.16 26.37 1.75
N LEU A 198 29.22 26.18 0.82
CA LEU A 198 29.44 25.47 -0.45
C LEU A 198 30.54 26.11 -1.32
N LEU A 199 30.66 27.44 -1.30
CA LEU A 199 31.72 28.16 -2.00
C LEU A 199 33.08 28.04 -1.30
N GLN A 200 33.09 28.05 0.04
CA GLN A 200 34.30 28.01 0.88
C GLN A 200 34.81 26.59 1.16
N ALA A 201 34.07 25.55 0.75
CA ALA A 201 34.46 24.16 0.91
C ALA A 201 35.90 23.94 0.41
N PRO A 202 36.80 23.37 1.24
CA PRO A 202 38.24 23.42 0.98
C PRO A 202 38.59 22.80 -0.38
N GLN A 203 39.39 23.55 -1.17
CA GLN A 203 40.09 23.00 -2.32
C GLN A 203 41.15 22.02 -1.81
N GLN A 204 40.86 20.71 -1.87
CA GLN A 204 41.87 19.69 -1.58
C GLN A 204 42.55 19.24 -2.87
N GLN A 205 43.82 18.83 -2.73
CA GLN A 205 44.71 18.63 -3.87
C GLN A 205 44.23 17.55 -4.85
N PRO A 206 44.52 17.69 -6.16
CA PRO A 206 44.12 16.71 -7.16
C PRO A 206 44.77 15.35 -6.86
N GLY A 207 43.95 14.31 -6.63
CA GLY A 207 44.41 12.93 -6.41
C GLY A 207 43.99 12.27 -5.09
N GLN A 208 43.50 13.03 -4.11
CA GLN A 208 43.00 12.47 -2.82
C GLN A 208 41.51 12.13 -2.81
N TRP A 209 40.77 12.45 -3.88
CA TRP A 209 39.34 12.13 -3.96
C TRP A 209 39.08 10.89 -4.84
N LEU A 210 38.86 9.75 -4.20
CA LEU A 210 38.07 8.66 -4.78
C LEU A 210 36.59 9.05 -4.65
N VAL A 211 36.13 10.00 -5.46
CA VAL A 211 34.70 10.29 -5.56
C VAL A 211 34.02 9.03 -6.01
N GLN A 212 33.15 8.48 -5.18
CA GLN A 212 32.40 7.30 -5.56
C GLN A 212 31.03 7.67 -6.18
N PHE A 213 30.89 8.89 -6.70
CA PHE A 213 29.75 9.38 -7.47
C PHE A 213 30.22 10.05 -8.77
N ASP A 214 29.34 10.13 -9.76
CA ASP A 214 29.58 10.79 -11.03
C ASP A 214 28.81 12.11 -11.14
N ASP A 215 29.19 12.93 -12.10
CA ASP A 215 28.66 14.28 -12.33
C ASP A 215 27.15 14.31 -12.66
N VAL A 216 26.58 13.16 -13.04
CA VAL A 216 25.17 13.03 -13.47
C VAL A 216 24.29 12.25 -12.50
N LEU A 217 24.87 11.72 -11.40
CA LEU A 217 24.17 10.90 -10.41
C LEU A 217 23.42 9.71 -11.06
N SER A 218 24.12 8.95 -11.89
CA SER A 218 23.53 7.90 -12.75
C SER A 218 22.91 6.73 -11.99
N THR A 219 23.39 6.45 -10.77
CA THR A 219 22.86 5.37 -9.93
C THR A 219 22.43 5.88 -8.56
N LYS A 220 21.55 5.09 -7.92
CA LYS A 220 21.06 5.35 -6.57
C LYS A 220 22.19 5.42 -5.54
N GLU A 221 23.19 4.56 -5.66
CA GLU A 221 24.36 4.53 -4.77
C GLU A 221 25.17 5.81 -4.91
N LYS A 222 25.42 6.27 -6.15
CA LYS A 222 26.16 7.50 -6.42
C LYS A 222 25.41 8.72 -5.87
N ARG A 223 24.10 8.79 -6.07
CA ARG A 223 23.25 9.83 -5.48
C ARG A 223 23.31 9.81 -3.95
N ASN A 224 23.12 8.66 -3.32
CA ASN A 224 23.13 8.57 -1.86
C ASN A 224 24.48 9.01 -1.28
N LYS A 225 25.60 8.71 -1.96
CA LYS A 225 26.92 9.21 -1.56
C LYS A 225 27.05 10.72 -1.72
N TRP A 226 26.54 11.29 -2.81
CA TRP A 226 26.49 12.75 -2.97
C TRP A 226 25.67 13.42 -1.86
N GLU A 227 24.46 12.90 -1.57
CA GLU A 227 23.58 13.39 -0.50
C GLU A 227 24.29 13.34 0.87
N ASP A 228 24.94 12.22 1.18
CA ASP A 228 25.67 12.02 2.44
C ASP A 228 26.86 12.98 2.60
N ILE A 229 27.66 13.15 1.54
CA ILE A 229 28.80 14.08 1.53
C ILE A 229 28.32 15.51 1.76
N VAL A 230 27.35 15.99 0.99
CA VAL A 230 26.85 17.38 1.14
C VAL A 230 26.21 17.59 2.52
N ALA A 231 25.43 16.62 3.01
CA ALA A 231 24.80 16.70 4.31
C ALA A 231 25.84 16.78 5.43
N ASN A 232 26.79 15.83 5.49
CA ASN A 232 27.70 15.69 6.63
C ASN A 232 28.87 16.68 6.61
N THR A 233 29.34 17.09 5.42
CA THR A 233 30.52 17.96 5.31
C THR A 233 30.17 19.45 5.19
N ILE A 234 28.96 19.79 4.72
CA ILE A 234 28.55 21.18 4.51
C ILE A 234 27.39 21.56 5.41
N ILE A 235 26.26 20.85 5.30
CA ILE A 235 25.01 21.29 5.96
C ILE A 235 25.07 21.10 7.48
N VAL A 236 25.41 19.91 7.98
CA VAL A 236 25.44 19.62 9.43
C VAL A 236 26.40 20.56 10.19
N PRO A 237 27.63 20.85 9.71
CA PRO A 237 28.50 21.85 10.32
C PRO A 237 27.89 23.26 10.35
N GLU A 238 27.12 23.64 9.33
CA GLU A 238 26.42 24.93 9.35
C GLU A 238 25.31 24.99 10.40
N LEU A 239 24.61 23.88 10.63
CA LEU A 239 23.56 23.76 11.64
C LEU A 239 24.10 23.69 13.08
N LYS A 240 25.40 23.44 13.27
CA LYS A 240 26.03 23.46 14.59
C LYS A 240 26.21 24.91 15.07
N ASP A 241 25.81 25.18 16.31
CA ASP A 241 25.82 26.52 16.91
C ASP A 241 25.04 27.58 16.09
N LEU A 242 24.01 27.14 15.36
CA LEU A 242 23.22 27.95 14.43
C LEU A 242 22.71 29.26 15.05
N ASP A 243 22.23 29.21 16.28
CA ASP A 243 21.67 30.38 16.98
C ASP A 243 22.73 31.47 17.18
N LYS A 244 23.99 31.10 17.48
CA LYS A 244 25.11 32.05 17.60
C LYS A 244 25.51 32.63 16.25
N LYS A 245 25.56 31.80 15.20
CA LYS A 245 25.87 32.24 13.83
C LYS A 245 24.82 33.24 13.32
N LEU A 246 23.55 32.94 13.53
CA LEU A 246 22.44 33.84 13.18
C LEU A 246 22.49 35.15 13.95
N LEU A 247 22.77 35.14 15.26
CA LEU A 247 22.93 36.36 16.03
C LEU A 247 24.06 37.25 15.47
N LYS A 248 25.20 36.66 15.10
CA LYS A 248 26.31 37.39 14.49
C LYS A 248 25.94 37.96 13.12
N LEU A 249 25.30 37.17 12.27
CA LEU A 249 24.88 37.59 10.93
C LEU A 249 23.82 38.70 11.01
N ASN A 250 22.81 38.53 11.86
CA ASN A 250 21.77 39.53 12.06
C ASN A 250 22.36 40.85 12.57
N ARG A 251 23.38 40.81 13.44
CA ARG A 251 24.11 42.02 13.86
C ARG A 251 24.83 42.69 12.68
N GLN A 252 25.49 41.94 11.81
CA GLN A 252 26.15 42.49 10.62
C GLN A 252 25.14 43.15 9.66
N ILE A 253 23.97 42.54 9.48
CA ILE A 253 22.89 43.10 8.65
C ILE A 253 22.32 44.38 9.28
N GLN A 254 22.18 44.42 10.60
CA GLN A 254 21.72 45.61 11.34
C GLN A 254 22.71 46.78 11.26
N GLU A 255 24.00 46.49 11.24
CA GLU A 255 25.08 47.48 11.16
C GLU A 255 25.28 48.04 9.73
N ASP A 256 24.69 47.43 8.69
CA ASP A 256 24.77 47.94 7.31
C ASP A 256 24.12 49.33 7.21
N GLU A 257 24.89 50.34 6.79
CA GLU A 257 24.47 51.74 6.70
C GLU A 257 23.19 51.96 5.86
N ARG A 258 22.97 51.10 4.86
CA ARG A 258 21.80 51.17 3.98
C ARG A 258 20.51 50.73 4.67
N VAL A 259 20.63 49.88 5.69
CA VAL A 259 19.52 49.22 6.38
C VAL A 259 19.34 49.79 7.79
N SER A 260 20.44 50.18 8.44
CA SER A 260 20.48 50.66 9.82
C SER A 260 19.70 51.95 10.04
N SER A 261 19.49 52.77 9.00
CA SER A 261 18.67 53.98 9.07
C SER A 261 17.16 53.71 9.04
N ASN A 262 16.74 52.50 8.63
CA ASN A 262 15.33 52.14 8.52
C ASN A 262 14.70 51.96 9.92
N PRO A 263 13.65 52.71 10.27
CA PRO A 263 13.01 52.63 11.58
C PRO A 263 12.40 51.25 11.85
N ILE A 264 11.92 50.53 10.84
CA ILE A 264 11.32 49.20 11.01
C ILE A 264 12.39 48.20 11.47
N VAL A 265 13.59 48.26 10.89
CA VAL A 265 14.72 47.39 11.26
C VAL A 265 15.14 47.65 12.70
N LYS A 266 15.22 48.93 13.10
CA LYS A 266 15.53 49.30 14.49
C LYS A 266 14.48 48.79 15.50
N ILE A 267 13.20 48.69 15.12
CA ILE A 267 12.14 48.15 15.98
C ILE A 267 12.22 46.63 16.08
N VAL A 268 12.38 45.95 14.94
CA VAL A 268 12.32 44.48 14.87
C VAL A 268 13.56 43.83 15.45
N TYR A 269 14.72 44.46 15.23
CA TYR A 269 16.02 43.88 15.54
C TYR A 269 16.83 44.64 16.59
N GLY A 270 16.42 45.87 16.93
CA GLY A 270 17.06 46.73 17.92
C GLY A 270 16.15 47.06 19.10
N ASP A 271 16.49 48.11 19.84
CA ASP A 271 15.65 48.63 20.93
C ASP A 271 14.82 49.83 20.44
N PRO A 272 13.49 49.72 20.36
CA PRO A 272 12.61 50.82 19.98
C PRO A 272 12.75 52.05 20.90
N ALA A 273 13.07 51.84 22.19
CA ALA A 273 13.23 52.91 23.17
C ALA A 273 14.44 53.82 22.86
N ALA A 274 15.41 53.34 22.10
CA ALA A 274 16.60 54.11 21.74
C ALA A 274 16.30 55.29 20.80
N PHE A 275 15.14 55.31 20.12
CA PHE A 275 14.80 56.38 19.18
C PHE A 275 13.34 56.84 19.22
N LEU A 276 12.44 56.11 19.88
CA LEU A 276 11.05 56.53 20.11
C LEU A 276 10.91 57.11 21.52
N SER A 277 11.10 58.43 21.63
CA SER A 277 11.05 59.17 22.91
C SER A 277 9.68 59.19 23.60
N GLN A 278 8.63 58.71 22.93
CA GLN A 278 7.28 58.60 23.47
C GLN A 278 7.06 57.32 24.30
N LEU A 279 8.02 56.38 24.28
CA LEU A 279 7.94 55.13 25.02
C LEU A 279 8.32 55.33 26.50
N PRO A 280 7.70 54.59 27.44
CA PRO A 280 8.06 54.67 28.86
C PRO A 280 9.51 54.22 29.11
N GLY A 281 10.37 55.11 29.61
CA GLY A 281 11.82 54.85 29.75
C GLY A 281 12.23 54.00 30.97
N ASP A 282 11.49 54.07 32.08
CA ASP A 282 11.87 53.45 33.37
C ASP A 282 10.94 52.29 33.81
N SER A 283 10.28 51.63 32.85
CA SER A 283 9.36 50.53 33.17
C SER A 283 9.99 49.16 32.92
N HIS A 284 10.04 48.35 33.98
CA HIS A 284 10.48 46.96 33.90
C HIS A 284 9.60 46.08 32.97
N ILE A 285 8.36 46.48 32.69
CA ILE A 285 7.40 45.73 31.84
C ILE A 285 7.31 46.25 30.40
N HIS A 286 7.74 47.49 30.13
CA HIS A 286 7.73 48.07 28.79
C HIS A 286 9.10 47.96 28.07
N HIS A 287 10.02 47.19 28.65
CA HIS A 287 11.30 46.89 28.03
C HIS A 287 11.12 46.05 26.75
N SER A 288 11.90 46.34 25.71
CA SER A 288 11.87 45.68 24.39
C SER A 288 11.91 44.15 24.47
N LYS A 289 12.71 43.59 25.40
CA LYS A 289 12.79 42.15 25.65
C LYS A 289 11.46 41.50 26.03
N MET A 290 10.55 42.19 26.74
CA MET A 290 9.23 41.65 27.10
C MET A 290 8.28 41.55 25.91
N TRP A 291 8.43 42.44 24.93
CA TRP A 291 7.61 42.51 23.71
C TRP A 291 8.27 41.82 22.52
N SER A 292 9.34 41.06 22.77
CA SER A 292 10.01 40.27 21.73
C SER A 292 9.17 39.08 21.28
N CYS A 293 9.18 38.81 19.97
CA CYS A 293 8.48 37.66 19.41
C CYS A 293 9.16 36.35 19.84
N ARG A 294 8.39 35.39 20.36
CA ARG A 294 8.88 34.06 20.76
C ARG A 294 8.67 33.04 19.65
N LYS A 295 9.53 32.03 19.63
CA LYS A 295 9.41 30.88 18.71
C LYS A 295 8.11 30.12 19.04
N ARG A 296 7.30 29.82 18.01
CA ARG A 296 6.15 28.91 18.17
C ARG A 296 6.68 27.47 18.20
N VAL A 297 6.35 26.74 19.26
CA VAL A 297 6.73 25.32 19.39
C VAL A 297 5.88 24.49 18.43
N SER A 298 6.54 23.57 17.72
CA SER A 298 5.93 22.63 16.77
C SER A 298 6.47 21.22 16.99
N VAL A 299 5.75 20.21 16.48
CA VAL A 299 6.17 18.80 16.56
C VAL A 299 7.45 18.58 15.76
N GLU A 300 7.57 19.23 14.60
CA GLU A 300 8.74 19.16 13.74
C GLU A 300 9.96 19.79 14.40
N ASN A 301 9.76 20.89 15.14
CA ASN A 301 10.82 21.52 15.92
C ASN A 301 11.33 20.60 17.04
N LEU A 302 10.43 19.92 17.76
CA LEU A 302 10.83 18.94 18.75
C LEU A 302 11.63 17.79 18.10
N GLY A 303 11.19 17.29 16.94
CA GLY A 303 11.93 16.30 16.16
C GLY A 303 13.35 16.74 15.81
N HIS A 304 13.51 18.00 15.41
CA HIS A 304 14.82 18.59 15.16
C HIS A 304 15.68 18.71 16.43
N VAL A 305 15.09 19.12 17.57
CA VAL A 305 15.81 19.20 18.86
C VAL A 305 16.34 17.83 19.30
N VAL A 306 15.52 16.77 19.18
CA VAL A 306 15.94 15.39 19.50
C VAL A 306 17.17 14.98 18.67
N GLN A 307 17.20 15.35 17.38
CA GLN A 307 18.32 15.05 16.51
C GLN A 307 19.56 15.89 16.82
N GLN A 308 19.41 17.20 17.09
CA GLN A 308 20.54 18.06 17.44
C GLN A 308 21.23 17.62 18.73
N LYS A 309 20.45 17.16 19.72
CA LYS A 309 20.99 16.61 20.97
C LYS A 309 21.56 15.20 20.83
N ASN A 310 21.52 14.61 19.62
CA ASN A 310 21.84 13.21 19.36
C ASN A 310 21.15 12.24 20.34
N ALA A 311 19.92 12.58 20.75
CA ALA A 311 19.20 11.90 21.83
C ALA A 311 18.42 10.67 21.34
N LYS A 312 18.76 10.11 20.18
CA LYS A 312 18.06 8.96 19.59
C LYS A 312 18.09 7.75 20.53
N ASP A 313 19.24 7.49 21.14
CA ASP A 313 19.41 6.35 22.05
C ASP A 313 18.84 6.64 23.44
N THR A 314 18.77 7.91 23.83
CA THR A 314 18.18 8.36 25.10
C THR A 314 16.64 8.28 25.07
N VAL A 315 16.03 8.72 23.97
CA VAL A 315 14.57 8.77 23.80
C VAL A 315 14.11 8.06 22.52
N PRO A 316 14.33 6.73 22.41
CA PRO A 316 14.10 5.98 21.17
C PRO A 316 12.63 5.91 20.75
N LEU A 317 11.70 5.87 21.71
CA LEU A 317 10.26 5.82 21.44
C LEU A 317 9.73 7.18 20.99
N LEU A 318 10.19 8.27 21.62
CA LEU A 318 9.87 9.62 21.19
C LEU A 318 10.44 9.90 19.79
N TRP A 319 11.68 9.46 19.54
CA TRP A 319 12.29 9.56 18.21
C TRP A 319 11.45 8.82 17.16
N LYS A 320 11.10 7.54 17.42
CA LYS A 320 10.23 6.75 16.51
C LYS A 320 8.87 7.43 16.30
N PHE A 321 8.24 7.91 17.38
CA PHE A 321 6.97 8.64 17.35
C PHE A 321 7.05 9.84 16.42
N LEU A 322 8.02 10.74 16.60
CA LEU A 322 8.14 11.96 15.81
C LEU A 322 8.42 11.67 14.31
N HIS A 323 9.12 10.59 13.99
CA HIS A 323 9.36 10.20 12.59
C HIS A 323 8.10 9.69 11.88
N LYS A 324 7.21 9.01 12.62
CA LYS A 324 5.99 8.41 12.06
C LYS A 324 4.71 9.15 12.43
N GLU A 325 4.80 10.27 13.15
CA GLU A 325 3.66 10.99 13.73
C GLU A 325 2.58 11.33 12.67
N THR A 326 3.00 11.81 11.50
CA THR A 326 2.07 12.18 10.40
C THR A 326 1.25 11.00 9.86
N GLU A 327 1.79 9.79 9.90
CA GLU A 327 1.09 8.56 9.53
C GLU A 327 0.30 8.01 10.73
N LEU A 328 0.91 8.04 11.93
CA LEU A 328 0.34 7.47 13.15
C LEU A 328 -0.95 8.17 13.56
N ARG A 329 -1.05 9.49 13.38
CA ARG A 329 -2.30 10.24 13.63
C ARG A 329 -3.49 9.79 12.78
N LEU A 330 -3.26 9.03 11.70
CA LEU A 330 -4.32 8.49 10.83
C LEU A 330 -4.89 7.17 11.35
N VAL A 331 -4.20 6.49 12.29
CA VAL A 331 -4.66 5.25 12.92
C VAL A 331 -6.00 5.44 13.64
N LYS A 332 -6.30 6.65 14.13
CA LYS A 332 -7.60 6.99 14.72
C LYS A 332 -8.80 6.78 13.79
N PHE A 333 -8.58 6.73 12.47
CA PHE A 333 -9.63 6.50 11.48
C PHE A 333 -9.83 5.02 11.13
N LEU A 334 -9.00 4.12 11.67
CA LEU A 334 -9.10 2.68 11.44
C LEU A 334 -10.49 2.10 11.78
N PRO A 335 -11.15 2.46 12.91
CA PRO A 335 -12.47 1.93 13.24
C PRO A 335 -13.53 2.25 12.17
N GLU A 336 -13.54 3.49 11.64
CA GLU A 336 -14.47 3.93 10.59
C GLU A 336 -14.20 3.23 9.26
N ILE A 337 -12.93 3.02 8.91
CA ILE A 337 -12.54 2.26 7.70
C ILE A 337 -12.99 0.80 7.82
N LEU A 338 -12.76 0.16 8.97
CA LEU A 338 -13.20 -1.22 9.20
C LEU A 338 -14.73 -1.33 9.26
N ALA A 339 -15.44 -0.32 9.77
CA ALA A 339 -16.89 -0.25 9.73
C ALA A 339 -17.41 -0.16 8.28
N LEU A 340 -16.85 0.73 7.46
CA LEU A 340 -17.15 0.83 6.03
C LEU A 340 -16.96 -0.52 5.33
N GLN A 341 -15.81 -1.15 5.52
CA GLN A 341 -15.50 -2.44 4.91
C GLN A 341 -16.48 -3.54 5.34
N ARG A 342 -16.86 -3.61 6.61
CA ARG A 342 -17.87 -4.57 7.11
C ARG A 342 -19.23 -4.37 6.45
N ASP A 343 -19.67 -3.12 6.34
CA ASP A 343 -20.97 -2.81 5.74
C ASP A 343 -20.97 -3.14 4.24
N LEU A 344 -19.87 -2.85 3.53
CA LEU A 344 -19.69 -3.25 2.13
C LEU A 344 -19.65 -4.78 1.98
N VAL A 345 -18.92 -5.50 2.84
CA VAL A 345 -18.92 -6.97 2.80
C VAL A 345 -20.35 -7.50 2.98
N ARG A 346 -21.09 -7.02 3.98
CA ARG A 346 -22.49 -7.42 4.20
C ARG A 346 -23.38 -7.15 2.99
N GLN A 347 -23.19 -6.02 2.31
CA GLN A 347 -23.98 -5.64 1.15
C GLN A 347 -23.66 -6.47 -0.11
N PHE A 348 -22.37 -6.76 -0.35
CA PHE A 348 -21.91 -7.36 -1.61
C PHE A 348 -21.64 -8.88 -1.54
N GLN A 349 -21.67 -9.51 -0.36
CA GLN A 349 -21.31 -10.93 -0.17
C GLN A 349 -22.11 -11.90 -1.07
N ASN A 350 -23.37 -11.57 -1.36
CA ASN A 350 -24.28 -12.41 -2.15
C ASN A 350 -24.50 -11.91 -3.58
N MET A 351 -23.83 -10.83 -4.00
CA MET A 351 -23.94 -10.33 -5.37
C MET A 351 -23.03 -11.14 -6.30
N ALA A 352 -23.57 -11.56 -7.44
CA ALA A 352 -22.81 -12.30 -8.44
C ALA A 352 -21.66 -11.45 -9.02
N GLU A 353 -21.90 -10.18 -9.28
CA GLU A 353 -20.89 -9.22 -9.73
C GLU A 353 -21.24 -7.81 -9.26
N VAL A 354 -20.20 -7.01 -8.96
CA VAL A 354 -20.35 -5.57 -8.78
C VAL A 354 -20.34 -4.93 -10.17
N LYS A 355 -21.47 -4.34 -10.55
CA LYS A 355 -21.57 -3.53 -11.78
C LYS A 355 -20.44 -2.50 -11.78
N HIS A 356 -19.77 -2.32 -12.92
CA HIS A 356 -18.74 -1.29 -13.09
C HIS A 356 -19.36 0.10 -12.87
N ARG A 357 -19.20 0.64 -11.67
CA ARG A 357 -19.80 1.91 -11.23
C ARG A 357 -18.82 2.74 -10.42
N SER A 358 -19.03 4.05 -10.43
CA SER A 358 -18.27 4.99 -9.60
C SER A 358 -18.74 4.98 -8.14
N ILE A 359 -17.90 5.49 -7.24
CA ILE A 359 -18.28 5.72 -5.84
C ILE A 359 -19.44 6.71 -5.75
N ARG A 360 -19.46 7.75 -6.58
CA ARG A 360 -20.54 8.74 -6.65
C ARG A 360 -21.88 8.11 -7.01
N GLU A 361 -21.92 7.23 -8.00
CA GLU A 361 -23.14 6.51 -8.38
C GLU A 361 -23.63 5.60 -7.25
N PHE A 362 -22.71 4.92 -6.56
CA PHE A 362 -23.04 4.11 -5.39
C PHE A 362 -23.68 4.91 -4.26
N LEU A 363 -23.17 6.11 -3.96
CA LEU A 363 -23.74 6.98 -2.92
C LEU A 363 -25.14 7.52 -3.28
N ARG A 364 -25.53 7.52 -4.56
CA ARG A 364 -26.87 7.93 -5.02
C ARG A 364 -27.93 6.83 -4.91
N GLU A 365 -27.54 5.61 -4.57
CA GLU A 365 -28.49 4.51 -4.38
C GLU A 365 -29.48 4.80 -3.24
N PRO A 366 -30.72 4.26 -3.32
CA PRO A 366 -31.76 4.54 -2.34
C PRO A 366 -31.38 4.01 -0.96
N HIS A 367 -31.01 4.92 -0.07
CA HIS A 367 -30.76 4.69 1.36
C HIS A 367 -31.55 5.73 2.17
N SER A 368 -31.82 5.43 3.44
CA SER A 368 -32.32 6.45 4.38
C SER A 368 -31.30 7.58 4.50
N ASP A 369 -31.76 8.82 4.76
CA ASP A 369 -30.87 9.99 4.79
C ASP A 369 -29.74 9.82 5.82
N VAL A 370 -30.04 9.29 7.01
CA VAL A 370 -29.04 8.99 8.05
C VAL A 370 -27.98 7.99 7.58
N MET A 371 -28.39 6.94 6.85
CA MET A 371 -27.45 5.93 6.33
C MET A 371 -26.58 6.52 5.22
N ARG A 372 -27.16 7.38 4.36
CA ARG A 372 -26.43 8.07 3.29
C ARG A 372 -25.34 8.97 3.86
N ASP A 373 -25.68 9.80 4.83
CA ASP A 373 -24.74 10.73 5.48
C ASP A 373 -23.59 9.97 6.18
N LEU A 374 -23.92 8.87 6.86
CA LEU A 374 -22.92 8.02 7.51
C LEU A 374 -21.97 7.36 6.49
N LEU A 375 -22.53 6.81 5.41
CA LEU A 375 -21.77 6.17 4.35
C LEU A 375 -20.86 7.18 3.65
N GLU A 376 -21.39 8.35 3.30
CA GLU A 376 -20.62 9.43 2.68
C GLU A 376 -19.48 9.90 3.58
N ARG A 377 -19.73 10.09 4.88
CA ARG A 377 -18.69 10.42 5.86
C ARG A 377 -17.57 9.38 5.87
N ARG A 378 -17.92 8.09 5.94
CA ARG A 378 -16.92 6.99 5.97
C ARG A 378 -16.13 6.87 4.68
N VAL A 379 -16.78 7.03 3.53
CA VAL A 379 -16.13 7.08 2.22
C VAL A 379 -15.15 8.25 2.14
N ASN A 380 -15.56 9.43 2.60
CA ASN A 380 -14.68 10.60 2.63
C ASN A 380 -13.47 10.40 3.56
N VAL A 381 -13.67 9.73 4.71
CA VAL A 381 -12.56 9.33 5.59
C VAL A 381 -11.61 8.37 4.86
N PHE A 382 -12.13 7.34 4.20
CA PHE A 382 -11.31 6.39 3.45
C PHE A 382 -10.48 7.09 2.37
N LEU A 383 -11.12 7.91 1.53
CA LEU A 383 -10.44 8.64 0.44
C LEU A 383 -9.37 9.58 0.99
N SER A 384 -9.68 10.31 2.05
CA SER A 384 -8.73 11.20 2.73
C SER A 384 -7.53 10.43 3.27
N VAL A 385 -7.75 9.33 3.98
CA VAL A 385 -6.66 8.54 4.57
C VAL A 385 -5.83 7.84 3.49
N TRP A 386 -6.46 7.30 2.44
CA TRP A 386 -5.78 6.74 1.28
C TRP A 386 -4.88 7.76 0.60
N ASN A 387 -5.41 8.93 0.23
CA ASN A 387 -4.64 9.95 -0.49
C ASN A 387 -3.43 10.45 0.32
N LYS A 388 -3.53 10.40 1.65
CA LYS A 388 -2.44 10.71 2.58
C LYS A 388 -1.39 9.61 2.69
N LEU A 389 -1.79 8.34 2.56
CA LEU A 389 -0.92 7.18 2.77
C LEU A 389 -0.47 6.47 1.48
N ARG A 390 -1.03 6.78 0.31
CA ARG A 390 -0.76 6.05 -0.96
C ARG A 390 0.72 5.89 -1.29
N SER A 391 1.53 6.93 -1.05
CA SER A 391 2.98 6.90 -1.28
C SER A 391 3.70 6.00 -0.27
N SER A 392 3.26 6.06 0.99
CA SER A 392 3.76 5.17 2.05
C SER A 392 3.29 3.73 1.82
N LEU A 393 2.12 3.48 1.23
CA LEU A 393 1.66 2.13 0.89
C LEU A 393 2.47 1.52 -0.25
N ASP A 394 2.80 2.29 -1.28
CA ASP A 394 3.62 1.78 -2.39
C ASP A 394 5.04 1.41 -1.91
N THR A 395 5.61 2.25 -1.05
CA THR A 395 6.98 2.09 -0.55
C THR A 395 7.05 1.13 0.63
N ASN A 396 6.26 1.42 1.67
CA ASN A 396 6.27 0.86 3.02
C ASN A 396 5.12 -0.12 3.32
N GLY A 397 4.19 -0.32 2.39
CA GLY A 397 3.13 -1.31 2.54
C GLY A 397 3.64 -2.74 2.50
N GLU A 398 3.17 -3.55 3.45
CA GLU A 398 3.32 -5.01 3.47
C GLU A 398 2.69 -5.65 2.24
N ILE A 399 1.48 -5.20 1.87
CA ILE A 399 0.78 -5.64 0.67
C ILE A 399 1.31 -4.86 -0.53
N LYS A 400 2.03 -5.56 -1.43
CA LYS A 400 2.56 -4.95 -2.65
C LYS A 400 1.46 -4.76 -3.69
N LEU A 401 1.08 -3.50 -3.84
CA LEU A 401 0.12 -3.06 -4.84
C LEU A 401 0.74 -3.11 -6.25
N PRO A 402 -0.05 -3.45 -7.30
CA PRO A 402 0.37 -3.35 -8.69
C PRO A 402 0.75 -1.91 -9.10
N LYS A 403 1.63 -1.76 -10.09
CA LYS A 403 2.01 -0.45 -10.66
C LYS A 403 0.74 0.27 -11.19
N GLY A 404 0.61 1.57 -10.95
CA GLY A 404 -0.56 2.35 -11.34
C GLY A 404 -1.58 2.62 -10.24
N TYR A 405 -1.63 1.77 -9.19
CA TYR A 405 -2.70 1.86 -8.18
C TYR A 405 -2.50 3.04 -7.23
N CYS A 406 -1.25 3.39 -6.95
CA CYS A 406 -0.90 4.51 -6.07
C CYS A 406 -0.58 5.81 -6.83
N ASP A 407 -0.70 5.82 -8.16
CA ASP A 407 -0.21 6.93 -9.02
C ASP A 407 -1.15 8.14 -8.99
N GLY A 408 -2.47 7.91 -8.92
CA GLY A 408 -3.51 8.94 -8.87
C GLY A 408 -4.16 9.10 -7.49
N GLU A 409 -4.77 10.27 -7.25
CA GLU A 409 -5.67 10.45 -6.11
C GLU A 409 -6.99 9.72 -6.35
N LEU A 410 -7.49 9.08 -5.30
CA LEU A 410 -8.86 8.56 -5.31
C LEU A 410 -9.83 9.69 -5.00
N SER A 411 -10.92 9.73 -5.75
CA SER A 411 -12.02 10.67 -5.59
C SER A 411 -13.35 9.94 -5.69
N LEU A 412 -14.46 10.68 -5.56
CA LEU A 412 -15.80 10.10 -5.75
C LEU A 412 -16.04 9.57 -7.18
N GLU A 413 -15.23 9.98 -8.17
CA GLU A 413 -15.29 9.47 -9.54
C GLU A 413 -14.53 8.14 -9.73
N SER A 414 -13.74 7.73 -8.73
CA SER A 414 -13.02 6.47 -8.78
C SER A 414 -13.98 5.27 -8.79
N ARG A 415 -13.51 4.12 -9.31
CA ARG A 415 -14.28 2.87 -9.35
C ARG A 415 -14.61 2.40 -7.93
N LEU A 416 -15.85 1.97 -7.69
CA LEU A 416 -16.30 1.47 -6.39
C LEU A 416 -15.41 0.33 -5.84
N GLU A 417 -14.84 -0.48 -6.73
CA GLU A 417 -13.97 -1.61 -6.38
C GLU A 417 -12.81 -1.25 -5.45
N VAL A 418 -12.32 0.00 -5.46
CA VAL A 418 -11.23 0.44 -4.58
C VAL A 418 -11.62 0.45 -3.10
N LEU A 419 -12.92 0.54 -2.79
CA LEU A 419 -13.46 0.50 -1.42
C LEU A 419 -13.72 -0.93 -0.94
N LEU A 420 -14.00 -1.85 -1.87
CA LEU A 420 -14.34 -3.23 -1.56
C LEU A 420 -13.11 -3.98 -1.08
N PRO A 421 -13.09 -4.53 0.14
CA PRO A 421 -11.90 -5.19 0.67
C PRO A 421 -11.70 -6.55 0.01
N ARG A 422 -10.98 -6.59 -1.11
CA ARG A 422 -10.65 -7.84 -1.81
C ARG A 422 -9.14 -8.05 -1.79
N ARG A 423 -8.72 -9.32 -1.76
CA ARG A 423 -7.30 -9.69 -1.88
C ARG A 423 -6.81 -9.76 -3.33
N GLN A 424 -7.60 -9.25 -4.28
CA GLN A 424 -7.30 -9.22 -5.70
C GLN A 424 -7.93 -8.01 -6.39
N GLY A 425 -7.41 -7.65 -7.57
CA GLY A 425 -7.90 -6.52 -8.36
C GLY A 425 -7.78 -5.19 -7.59
N LEU A 426 -8.64 -4.22 -7.92
CA LEU A 426 -8.64 -2.90 -7.30
C LEU A 426 -9.00 -2.90 -5.80
N GLY A 427 -9.66 -3.96 -5.31
CA GLY A 427 -9.99 -4.09 -3.89
C GLY A 427 -8.78 -4.27 -2.98
N LEU A 428 -7.61 -4.55 -3.55
CA LEU A 428 -6.33 -4.55 -2.83
C LEU A 428 -6.05 -3.21 -2.15
N CYS A 429 -6.54 -2.09 -2.70
CA CYS A 429 -6.38 -0.77 -2.10
C CYS A 429 -6.99 -0.73 -0.68
N SER A 430 -8.22 -1.23 -0.54
CA SER A 430 -8.95 -1.25 0.73
C SER A 430 -8.26 -2.18 1.75
N THR A 431 -7.86 -3.38 1.33
CA THR A 431 -7.15 -4.33 2.21
C THR A 431 -5.76 -3.83 2.61
N ALA A 432 -5.00 -3.23 1.69
CA ALA A 432 -3.68 -2.68 1.98
C ALA A 432 -3.73 -1.51 2.95
N LEU A 433 -4.72 -0.62 2.82
CA LEU A 433 -4.89 0.50 3.74
C LEU A 433 -5.15 0.04 5.18
N ALA A 434 -6.08 -0.91 5.36
CA ALA A 434 -6.38 -1.46 6.68
C ALA A 434 -5.17 -2.19 7.28
N SER A 435 -4.49 -3.03 6.49
CA SER A 435 -3.28 -3.75 6.93
C SER A 435 -2.18 -2.79 7.36
N TYR A 436 -1.94 -1.72 6.60
CA TYR A 436 -0.90 -0.74 6.93
C TYR A 436 -1.17 0.04 8.22
N LEU A 437 -2.43 0.46 8.43
CA LEU A 437 -2.81 1.14 9.67
C LEU A 437 -2.69 0.22 10.89
N ILE A 438 -3.07 -1.06 10.74
CA ILE A 438 -2.89 -2.08 11.78
C ILE A 438 -1.41 -2.32 12.07
N GLY A 439 -0.58 -2.50 11.02
CA GLY A 439 0.86 -2.66 11.16
C GLY A 439 1.49 -1.47 11.87
N LEU A 440 1.17 -0.25 11.44
CA LEU A 440 1.66 0.98 12.06
C LEU A 440 1.26 1.09 13.54
N HIS A 441 0.03 0.71 13.89
CA HIS A 441 -0.43 0.66 15.29
C HIS A 441 0.36 -0.37 16.10
N ASN A 442 0.41 -1.61 15.62
CA ASN A 442 1.07 -2.72 16.30
C ASN A 442 2.58 -2.48 16.50
N ASP A 443 3.25 -1.89 15.51
CA ASP A 443 4.67 -1.53 15.58
C ASP A 443 4.98 -0.61 16.77
N PHE A 444 4.07 0.32 17.09
CA PHE A 444 4.21 1.23 18.22
C PHE A 444 3.90 0.52 19.54
N VAL A 445 2.81 -0.24 19.59
CA VAL A 445 2.42 -1.02 20.78
C VAL A 445 3.53 -2.00 21.17
N HIS A 446 4.05 -2.78 20.22
CA HIS A 446 5.15 -3.73 20.46
C HIS A 446 6.42 -3.02 20.94
N SER A 447 6.74 -1.85 20.37
CA SER A 447 7.91 -1.06 20.82
C SER A 447 7.75 -0.57 22.26
N VAL A 448 6.54 -0.20 22.66
CA VAL A 448 6.21 0.24 24.01
C VAL A 448 6.23 -0.92 25.00
N ASN A 449 5.59 -2.05 24.68
CA ASN A 449 5.59 -3.24 25.53
C ASN A 449 7.01 -3.75 25.80
N ARG A 450 7.86 -3.77 24.76
CA ARG A 450 9.29 -4.10 24.90
C ARG A 450 10.04 -3.12 25.80
N HIS A 451 9.68 -1.83 25.78
CA HIS A 451 10.31 -0.81 26.63
C HIS A 451 9.89 -0.92 28.09
N ILE A 452 8.61 -1.20 28.36
CA ILE A 452 8.04 -1.30 29.71
C ILE A 452 8.23 -2.71 30.31
N LYS A 453 8.60 -3.70 29.48
CA LYS A 453 8.71 -5.13 29.81
C LYS A 453 7.36 -5.76 30.20
N GLU A 454 6.30 -5.33 29.53
CA GLU A 454 4.98 -5.96 29.61
C GLU A 454 4.83 -7.03 28.53
N ASP A 455 4.01 -8.04 28.81
CA ASP A 455 3.79 -9.20 27.95
C ASP A 455 2.75 -8.88 26.86
N ASP A 456 2.98 -9.31 25.61
CA ASP A 456 2.15 -9.01 24.42
C ASP A 456 0.79 -9.75 24.38
N ARG A 457 0.18 -10.04 25.53
CA ARG A 457 -1.00 -10.91 25.63
C ARG A 457 -2.33 -10.23 25.32
N TYR A 458 -2.39 -8.90 25.31
CA TYR A 458 -3.62 -8.18 25.02
C TYR A 458 -3.86 -8.08 23.51
N LEU A 459 -4.62 -9.05 22.98
CA LEU A 459 -4.92 -9.20 21.56
C LEU A 459 -6.42 -8.98 21.30
N ILE A 460 -6.75 -8.28 20.21
CA ILE A 460 -8.13 -8.11 19.75
C ILE A 460 -8.26 -8.39 18.25
N SER A 461 -9.46 -8.78 17.83
CA SER A 461 -9.80 -8.94 16.41
C SER A 461 -10.15 -7.59 15.76
N PRO A 462 -9.86 -7.37 14.46
CA PRO A 462 -10.35 -6.21 13.70
C PRO A 462 -11.86 -5.98 13.79
N SER A 463 -12.65 -7.04 14.05
CA SER A 463 -14.09 -6.94 14.24
C SER A 463 -14.50 -6.19 15.52
N GLU A 464 -13.63 -6.13 16.52
CA GLU A 464 -13.87 -5.55 17.85
C GLU A 464 -13.22 -4.16 18.03
N VAL A 465 -12.44 -3.73 17.04
CA VAL A 465 -11.73 -2.45 17.06
C VAL A 465 -12.72 -1.29 17.22
N ALA A 466 -12.41 -0.41 18.17
CA ALA A 466 -13.15 0.79 18.54
C ALA A 466 -12.16 1.91 18.87
N ASP A 467 -12.65 3.14 19.04
CA ASP A 467 -11.81 4.33 19.24
C ASP A 467 -10.86 4.21 20.44
N LEU A 468 -11.25 3.48 21.49
CA LEU A 468 -10.43 3.27 22.68
C LEU A 468 -9.24 2.33 22.44
N HIS A 469 -9.36 1.40 21.48
CA HIS A 469 -8.35 0.39 21.15
C HIS A 469 -7.22 0.95 20.27
N VAL A 470 -7.47 2.02 19.52
CA VAL A 470 -6.51 2.57 18.57
C VAL A 470 -5.67 3.69 19.19
N ILE A 471 -4.46 3.90 18.66
CA ILE A 471 -3.66 5.10 18.99
C ILE A 471 -4.38 6.31 18.39
N SER A 472 -4.84 7.21 19.27
CA SER A 472 -5.64 8.36 18.90
C SER A 472 -5.24 9.59 19.73
N TYR A 473 -4.97 10.68 19.03
CA TYR A 473 -4.63 11.98 19.61
C TYR A 473 -4.86 13.11 18.58
N GLU A 474 -4.93 14.34 19.06
CA GLU A 474 -4.96 15.56 18.27
C GLU A 474 -3.74 16.43 18.54
N VAL A 475 -3.09 16.91 17.48
CA VAL A 475 -1.82 17.65 17.58
C VAL A 475 -2.00 18.94 18.40
N GLU A 476 -2.95 19.79 18.02
CA GLU A 476 -3.15 21.10 18.64
C GLU A 476 -3.74 21.00 20.07
N ARG A 477 -4.58 19.99 20.32
CA ARG A 477 -5.27 19.85 21.62
C ARG A 477 -4.51 19.01 22.63
N ASP A 478 -3.78 17.99 22.20
CA ASP A 478 -3.13 17.04 23.10
C ASP A 478 -1.61 17.17 23.07
N LEU A 479 -1.00 17.15 21.88
CA LEU A 479 0.44 17.05 21.74
C LEU A 479 1.15 18.39 22.00
N ILE A 480 0.67 19.50 21.44
CA ILE A 480 1.28 20.83 21.64
C ILE A 480 1.26 21.25 23.13
N PRO A 481 0.14 21.15 23.87
CA PRO A 481 0.14 21.45 25.30
C PRO A 481 1.06 20.56 26.10
N LEU A 482 1.17 19.28 25.75
CA LEU A 482 2.11 18.34 26.36
C LEU A 482 3.55 18.81 26.17
N ILE A 483 3.95 19.15 24.95
CA ILE A 483 5.31 19.63 24.65
C ILE A 483 5.60 20.94 25.41
N LEU A 484 4.66 21.89 25.38
CA LEU A 484 4.80 23.18 26.07
C LEU A 484 4.95 23.01 27.59
N SER A 485 4.24 22.06 28.21
CA SER A 485 4.33 21.81 29.65
C SER A 485 5.69 21.28 30.11
N ASN A 486 6.48 20.73 29.18
CA ASN A 486 7.82 20.18 29.44
C ASN A 486 8.92 21.06 28.81
N CYS A 487 8.57 22.30 28.45
CA CYS A 487 9.50 23.29 27.97
C CYS A 487 9.93 24.18 29.14
N GLN A 488 11.18 24.05 29.55
CA GLN A 488 11.76 24.77 30.67
C GLN A 488 12.48 26.04 30.18
N TYR A 489 12.39 27.11 30.96
CA TYR A 489 13.10 28.36 30.71
C TYR A 489 14.11 28.57 31.82
N SER A 490 15.39 28.57 31.49
CA SER A 490 16.45 28.91 32.44
C SER A 490 16.95 30.33 32.17
N MET A 491 17.29 31.06 33.23
CA MET A 491 17.95 32.36 33.14
C MET A 491 19.35 32.27 33.73
N GLU A 492 20.37 32.46 32.91
CA GLU A 492 21.74 32.64 33.41
C GLU A 492 21.94 34.08 33.88
N LYS A 493 22.74 34.27 34.94
CA LYS A 493 23.16 35.61 35.40
C LYS A 493 23.95 36.28 34.28
N GLY A 494 23.31 37.23 33.57
CA GLY A 494 23.93 37.91 32.43
C GLY A 494 23.06 38.03 31.18
N GLY A 495 21.88 37.40 31.14
CA GLY A 495 20.77 37.94 30.32
C GLY A 495 20.33 37.16 29.08
N GLU A 496 20.30 35.83 29.10
CA GLU A 496 19.51 35.07 28.12
C GLU A 496 18.61 34.03 28.79
N THR A 497 17.32 34.02 28.39
CA THR A 497 16.39 32.93 28.71
C THR A 497 16.62 31.81 27.70
N LEU A 498 17.27 30.73 28.12
CA LEU A 498 17.43 29.54 27.30
C LEU A 498 16.19 28.66 27.41
N GLN A 499 15.65 28.28 26.26
CA GLN A 499 14.55 27.32 26.17
C GLN A 499 15.14 25.92 26.07
N ASP A 500 14.79 25.05 27.01
CA ASP A 500 15.21 23.65 26.99
C ASP A 500 14.02 22.68 27.05
N PHE A 501 14.15 21.55 26.38
CA PHE A 501 13.13 20.50 26.35
C PHE A 501 13.58 19.30 27.18
N ASP A 502 12.77 18.94 28.17
CA ASP A 502 12.92 17.71 28.94
C ASP A 502 12.40 16.52 28.11
N LEU A 503 13.29 16.00 27.25
CA LEU A 503 12.95 14.96 26.28
C LEU A 503 12.49 13.66 26.94
N GLU A 504 13.09 13.29 28.08
CA GLU A 504 12.73 12.06 28.80
C GLU A 504 11.31 12.16 29.36
N ARG A 505 10.97 13.30 29.97
CA ARG A 505 9.63 13.54 30.49
C ARG A 505 8.58 13.61 29.38
N ILE A 506 8.92 14.21 28.23
CA ILE A 506 8.05 14.21 27.05
C ILE A 506 7.82 12.78 26.57
N GLN A 507 8.87 11.96 26.45
CA GLN A 507 8.75 10.55 26.05
C GLN A 507 7.79 9.80 27.00
N GLN A 508 7.97 9.94 28.31
CA GLN A 508 7.12 9.26 29.30
C GLN A 508 5.65 9.71 29.22
N GLN A 509 5.39 11.00 29.00
CA GLN A 509 4.03 11.49 28.83
C GLN A 509 3.38 11.03 27.52
N VAL A 510 4.14 10.95 26.43
CA VAL A 510 3.64 10.42 25.15
C VAL A 510 3.28 8.94 25.28
N ILE A 511 4.15 8.14 25.93
CA ILE A 511 3.91 6.72 26.19
C ILE A 511 2.65 6.55 27.04
N SER A 512 2.63 7.15 28.24
CA SER A 512 1.54 6.96 29.20
C SER A 512 0.18 7.43 28.70
N LYS A 513 0.12 8.53 27.93
CA LYS A 513 -1.16 9.10 27.48
C LYS A 513 -1.71 8.49 26.20
N PHE A 514 -0.84 8.14 25.24
CA PHE A 514 -1.29 7.81 23.89
C PHE A 514 -1.00 6.38 23.46
N LEU A 515 0.05 5.75 23.99
CA LEU A 515 0.57 4.49 23.46
C LEU A 515 0.38 3.30 24.39
N GLN A 516 0.48 3.51 25.71
CA GLN A 516 0.36 2.44 26.71
C GLN A 516 -1.07 1.92 26.83
N GLY A 517 -1.21 0.62 27.11
CA GLY A 517 -2.51 -0.03 27.33
C GLY A 517 -3.32 -0.31 26.06
N LYS A 518 -2.72 -0.09 24.88
CA LYS A 518 -3.36 -0.40 23.59
C LYS A 518 -3.15 -1.88 23.25
N PRO A 519 -4.18 -2.58 22.72
CA PRO A 519 -4.03 -3.97 22.30
C PRO A 519 -3.23 -4.09 21.00
N LEU A 520 -2.68 -5.27 20.78
CA LEU A 520 -2.26 -5.72 19.45
C LEU A 520 -3.50 -6.16 18.66
N ILE A 521 -3.63 -5.66 17.43
CA ILE A 521 -4.74 -5.98 16.55
C ILE A 521 -4.31 -7.11 15.62
N THR A 522 -5.04 -8.23 15.61
CA THR A 522 -4.71 -9.37 14.76
C THR A 522 -4.99 -9.06 13.28
N LEU A 523 -4.21 -9.64 12.37
CA LEU A 523 -4.52 -9.57 10.93
C LEU A 523 -5.63 -10.56 10.51
N THR A 524 -5.88 -11.57 11.35
CA THR A 524 -7.01 -12.48 11.21
C THR A 524 -8.30 -11.75 11.57
N GLY A 525 -9.29 -11.79 10.66
CA GLY A 525 -10.58 -11.12 10.86
C GLY A 525 -10.74 -9.76 10.18
N ILE A 526 -9.74 -9.29 9.40
CA ILE A 526 -9.92 -8.12 8.53
C ILE A 526 -11.08 -8.41 7.56
N PRO A 527 -12.11 -7.55 7.48
CA PRO A 527 -13.25 -7.77 6.61
C PRO A 527 -12.76 -7.99 5.17
N THR A 528 -13.14 -9.10 4.56
CA THR A 528 -12.70 -9.47 3.21
C THR A 528 -13.91 -9.97 2.43
N LEU A 529 -14.14 -9.39 1.26
CA LEU A 529 -15.15 -9.81 0.31
C LEU A 529 -14.58 -10.93 -0.57
N VAL A 530 -15.13 -12.13 -0.43
CA VAL A 530 -14.84 -13.29 -1.27
C VAL A 530 -16.11 -13.66 -2.01
N TYR A 531 -16.13 -13.46 -3.33
CA TYR A 531 -17.25 -13.91 -4.15
C TYR A 531 -17.31 -15.44 -4.17
N ARG A 532 -18.50 -16.00 -4.40
CA ARG A 532 -18.69 -17.46 -4.48
C ARG A 532 -17.72 -18.11 -5.47
N HIS A 533 -17.50 -17.46 -6.61
CA HIS A 533 -16.63 -17.92 -7.68
C HIS A 533 -15.13 -17.84 -7.36
N ASP A 534 -14.74 -17.07 -6.33
CA ASP A 534 -13.36 -16.95 -5.83
C ASP A 534 -13.08 -17.94 -4.68
N ARG A 535 -14.04 -18.80 -4.28
CA ARG A 535 -13.84 -19.81 -3.23
C ARG A 535 -12.88 -20.90 -3.71
N ASN A 536 -11.95 -21.30 -2.84
CA ASN A 536 -11.06 -22.43 -3.12
C ASN A 536 -11.80 -23.76 -2.95
N TYR A 537 -12.51 -24.17 -4.00
CA TYR A 537 -13.23 -25.45 -4.03
C TYR A 537 -12.31 -26.64 -3.82
N GLU A 538 -11.02 -26.58 -4.20
CA GLU A 538 -10.09 -27.70 -3.95
C GLU A 538 -9.88 -27.97 -2.47
N GLN A 539 -9.72 -26.90 -1.69
CA GLN A 539 -9.59 -27.05 -0.24
C GLN A 539 -10.90 -27.48 0.39
N LEU A 540 -12.01 -26.89 -0.03
CA LEU A 540 -13.35 -27.28 0.42
C LEU A 540 -13.62 -28.76 0.14
N PHE A 541 -13.24 -29.26 -1.05
CA PHE A 541 -13.33 -30.68 -1.40
C PHE A 541 -12.42 -31.55 -0.55
N SER A 542 -11.20 -31.10 -0.25
CA SER A 542 -10.32 -31.81 0.69
C SER A 542 -10.94 -31.88 2.09
N ASP A 543 -11.51 -30.76 2.59
CA ASP A 543 -12.13 -30.69 3.92
C ASP A 543 -13.37 -31.58 4.01
N VAL A 544 -14.19 -31.62 2.95
CA VAL A 544 -15.33 -32.54 2.85
C VAL A 544 -14.85 -33.99 2.80
N ARG A 545 -13.88 -34.33 1.94
CA ARG A 545 -13.34 -35.71 1.82
C ARG A 545 -12.72 -36.22 3.11
N ASN A 546 -12.13 -35.34 3.91
CA ASN A 546 -11.56 -35.68 5.21
C ASN A 546 -12.64 -35.98 6.28
N LYS A 547 -13.89 -35.53 6.08
CA LYS A 547 -14.98 -35.66 7.05
C LYS A 547 -16.11 -36.59 6.60
N LEU A 548 -16.28 -36.76 5.29
CA LEU A 548 -17.35 -37.51 4.66
C LEU A 548 -16.81 -38.35 3.51
N GLU A 549 -17.22 -39.62 3.46
CA GLU A 549 -16.98 -40.45 2.27
C GLU A 549 -17.74 -39.88 1.07
N GLN A 550 -17.04 -39.77 -0.06
CA GLN A 550 -17.59 -39.26 -1.32
C GLN A 550 -17.54 -40.35 -2.40
N SER A 551 -18.58 -40.41 -3.21
CA SER A 551 -18.78 -41.43 -4.25
C SER A 551 -19.37 -40.79 -5.51
N PRO A 552 -19.11 -41.36 -6.71
CA PRO A 552 -19.64 -40.83 -7.96
C PRO A 552 -21.17 -40.93 -8.03
N LEU A 553 -21.79 -40.05 -8.81
CA LEU A 553 -23.22 -40.13 -9.09
C LEU A 553 -23.52 -41.27 -10.08
N PRO A 554 -24.54 -42.11 -9.84
CA PRO A 554 -24.98 -43.10 -10.84
C PRO A 554 -25.45 -42.43 -12.13
N SER A 555 -25.10 -42.99 -13.29
CA SER A 555 -25.45 -42.41 -14.61
C SER A 555 -26.95 -42.21 -14.82
N SER A 556 -27.78 -43.06 -14.22
CA SER A 556 -29.25 -42.90 -14.23
C SER A 556 -29.72 -41.66 -13.48
N VAL A 557 -29.06 -41.31 -12.37
CA VAL A 557 -29.35 -40.10 -11.58
C VAL A 557 -28.82 -38.86 -12.29
N MET A 558 -27.61 -38.91 -12.87
CA MET A 558 -27.06 -37.80 -13.65
C MET A 558 -27.95 -37.40 -14.83
N ASN A 559 -28.44 -38.39 -15.59
CA ASN A 559 -29.35 -38.15 -16.72
C ASN A 559 -30.71 -37.62 -16.28
N MET A 560 -31.22 -38.09 -15.13
CA MET A 560 -32.47 -37.57 -14.54
C MET A 560 -32.33 -36.10 -14.15
N ILE A 561 -31.29 -35.74 -13.39
CA ILE A 561 -31.02 -34.35 -12.97
C ILE A 561 -30.82 -33.44 -14.17
N SER A 562 -30.01 -33.88 -15.14
CA SER A 562 -29.78 -33.13 -16.39
C SER A 562 -31.06 -32.97 -17.23
N GLY A 563 -31.97 -33.94 -17.14
CA GLY A 563 -33.27 -33.97 -17.80
C GLY A 563 -34.30 -33.04 -17.15
N GLU A 564 -34.37 -33.02 -15.82
CA GLU A 564 -35.32 -32.22 -15.04
C GLU A 564 -34.91 -30.74 -14.92
N LEU A 565 -33.60 -30.44 -14.87
CA LEU A 565 -33.07 -29.08 -14.77
C LEU A 565 -32.70 -28.51 -16.15
N GLN A 566 -33.68 -28.17 -16.99
CA GLN A 566 -33.43 -27.56 -18.31
C GLN A 566 -33.26 -26.03 -18.28
N SER A 567 -33.82 -25.35 -17.28
CA SER A 567 -33.74 -23.89 -17.16
C SER A 567 -32.40 -23.45 -16.58
N TYR A 568 -31.78 -22.42 -17.15
CA TYR A 568 -30.56 -21.81 -16.59
C TYR A 568 -30.76 -21.36 -15.13
N SER A 569 -31.94 -20.86 -14.78
CA SER A 569 -32.26 -20.44 -13.41
C SER A 569 -32.27 -21.63 -12.45
N ASP A 570 -32.97 -22.72 -12.81
CA ASP A 570 -33.08 -23.90 -11.96
C ASP A 570 -31.71 -24.57 -11.73
N VAL A 571 -30.85 -24.58 -12.76
CA VAL A 571 -29.47 -25.09 -12.63
C VAL A 571 -28.65 -24.19 -11.71
N CYS A 572 -28.80 -22.87 -11.79
CA CYS A 572 -28.10 -21.94 -10.89
C CYS A 572 -28.57 -22.07 -9.44
N ASP A 573 -29.87 -22.29 -9.23
CA ASP A 573 -30.46 -22.50 -7.91
C ASP A 573 -29.98 -23.83 -7.30
N ALA A 574 -29.99 -24.91 -8.10
CA ALA A 574 -29.47 -26.22 -7.71
C ALA A 574 -27.97 -26.17 -7.37
N LEU A 575 -27.18 -25.47 -8.20
CA LEU A 575 -25.75 -25.31 -7.96
C LEU A 575 -25.51 -24.50 -6.68
N SER A 576 -26.22 -23.38 -6.50
CA SER A 576 -26.11 -22.54 -5.31
C SER A 576 -26.43 -23.32 -4.04
N LEU A 577 -27.48 -24.14 -4.07
CA LEU A 577 -27.88 -25.00 -2.96
C LEU A 577 -26.79 -26.01 -2.64
N THR A 578 -26.24 -26.67 -3.66
CA THR A 578 -25.15 -27.65 -3.52
C THR A 578 -23.88 -27.01 -2.95
N GLU A 579 -23.52 -25.80 -3.39
CA GLU A 579 -22.38 -25.04 -2.86
C GLU A 579 -22.56 -24.64 -1.39
N ILE A 580 -23.78 -24.29 -0.99
CA ILE A 580 -24.12 -24.03 0.42
C ILE A 580 -23.94 -25.31 1.23
N THR A 581 -24.54 -26.42 0.79
CA THR A 581 -24.41 -27.73 1.44
C THR A 581 -22.94 -28.12 1.62
N LEU A 582 -22.13 -28.07 0.56
CA LEU A 582 -20.71 -28.40 0.63
C LEU A 582 -19.96 -27.50 1.62
N GLY A 583 -20.32 -26.22 1.72
CA GLY A 583 -19.76 -25.30 2.71
C GLY A 583 -20.03 -25.73 4.15
N PHE A 584 -21.24 -26.19 4.45
CA PHE A 584 -21.59 -26.71 5.79
C PHE A 584 -20.94 -28.07 6.07
N LEU A 585 -20.93 -28.99 5.09
CA LEU A 585 -20.28 -30.29 5.23
C LEU A 585 -18.76 -30.15 5.47
N ALA A 586 -18.11 -29.20 4.80
CA ALA A 586 -16.69 -28.91 5.03
C ALA A 586 -16.42 -28.47 6.48
N MET A 587 -17.39 -27.86 7.16
CA MET A 587 -17.26 -27.38 8.53
C MET A 587 -17.66 -28.43 9.56
N ALA A 588 -18.79 -29.10 9.39
CA ALA A 588 -19.39 -29.98 10.41
C ALA A 588 -19.25 -31.49 10.11
N GLY A 589 -19.13 -31.90 8.84
CA GLY A 589 -19.39 -33.28 8.43
C GLY A 589 -20.87 -33.65 8.59
N GLU A 590 -21.24 -34.89 8.26
CA GLU A 590 -22.56 -35.49 8.58
C GLU A 590 -22.56 -37.01 8.28
N ASN A 591 -23.71 -37.68 8.32
CA ASN A 591 -23.86 -39.05 7.80
C ASN A 591 -23.92 -39.06 6.25
N ALA A 592 -22.99 -39.77 5.61
CA ALA A 592 -22.85 -39.84 4.16
C ALA A 592 -24.07 -40.42 3.42
N GLU A 593 -24.85 -41.28 4.09
CA GLU A 593 -26.05 -41.94 3.54
C GLU A 593 -27.31 -41.06 3.63
N MET A 594 -27.28 -39.96 4.39
CA MET A 594 -28.41 -39.06 4.54
C MET A 594 -28.80 -38.47 3.18
N LEU A 595 -30.11 -38.35 2.92
CA LEU A 595 -30.60 -37.74 1.70
C LEU A 595 -30.22 -36.26 1.68
N LEU A 596 -29.78 -35.77 0.52
CA LEU A 596 -29.39 -34.37 0.35
C LEU A 596 -30.56 -33.43 0.68
N THR A 597 -31.78 -33.79 0.24
CA THR A 597 -32.99 -33.03 0.51
C THR A 597 -33.36 -33.01 2.00
N GLU A 598 -33.18 -34.14 2.69
CA GLU A 598 -33.43 -34.24 4.13
C GLU A 598 -32.48 -33.34 4.92
N TYR A 599 -31.19 -33.31 4.54
CA TYR A 599 -30.22 -32.41 5.16
C TYR A 599 -30.57 -30.93 4.95
N ILE A 600 -30.98 -30.56 3.73
CA ILE A 600 -31.37 -29.19 3.39
C ILE A 600 -32.62 -28.75 4.16
N GLU A 601 -33.63 -29.61 4.24
CA GLU A 601 -34.90 -29.30 4.90
C GLU A 601 -34.78 -29.32 6.43
N GLN A 602 -34.14 -30.33 7.00
CA GLN A 602 -34.17 -30.59 8.44
C GLN A 602 -32.96 -30.04 9.20
N VAL A 603 -31.77 -30.01 8.58
CA VAL A 603 -30.54 -29.55 9.23
C VAL A 603 -30.26 -28.09 8.89
N LEU A 604 -30.25 -27.75 7.59
CA LEU A 604 -30.03 -26.36 7.15
C LEU A 604 -31.28 -25.49 7.30
N GLN A 605 -32.46 -26.10 7.50
CA GLN A 605 -33.74 -25.40 7.65
C GLN A 605 -34.07 -24.47 6.46
N MET A 606 -33.72 -24.91 5.25
CA MET A 606 -33.88 -24.13 4.02
C MET A 606 -35.06 -24.56 3.15
N GLY A 607 -35.89 -25.52 3.61
CA GLY A 607 -36.99 -26.11 2.83
C GLY A 607 -37.95 -25.07 2.23
N ASP A 608 -38.42 -24.13 3.04
CA ASP A 608 -39.40 -23.11 2.64
C ASP A 608 -38.87 -22.06 1.65
N GLN A 609 -37.53 -21.91 1.57
CA GLN A 609 -36.85 -20.93 0.72
C GLN A 609 -36.30 -21.54 -0.57
N THR A 610 -36.44 -22.85 -0.75
CA THR A 610 -35.85 -23.57 -1.87
C THR A 610 -36.90 -23.90 -2.93
N ASN A 611 -36.55 -23.74 -4.20
CA ASN A 611 -37.44 -24.08 -5.31
C ASN A 611 -37.85 -25.57 -5.24
N PRO A 612 -39.15 -25.90 -5.12
CA PRO A 612 -39.62 -27.28 -4.99
C PRO A 612 -39.22 -28.17 -6.17
N HIS A 613 -39.10 -27.58 -7.38
CA HIS A 613 -38.65 -28.29 -8.58
C HIS A 613 -37.18 -28.72 -8.46
N VAL A 614 -36.34 -27.86 -7.88
CA VAL A 614 -34.92 -28.16 -7.62
C VAL A 614 -34.80 -29.25 -6.55
N LEU A 615 -35.56 -29.16 -5.45
CA LEU A 615 -35.57 -30.20 -4.42
C LEU A 615 -36.01 -31.56 -4.99
N GLN A 616 -37.05 -31.55 -5.84
CA GLN A 616 -37.53 -32.74 -6.52
C GLN A 616 -36.43 -33.40 -7.38
N ALA A 617 -35.69 -32.61 -8.16
CA ALA A 617 -34.59 -33.12 -8.98
C ALA A 617 -33.45 -33.73 -8.16
N LEU A 618 -33.24 -33.21 -6.94
CA LEU A 618 -32.17 -33.67 -6.05
C LEU A 618 -32.59 -34.79 -5.08
N ARG A 619 -33.85 -35.23 -5.08
CA ARG A 619 -34.39 -36.24 -4.13
C ARG A 619 -33.66 -37.58 -4.11
N ARG A 620 -32.99 -37.95 -5.20
CA ARG A 620 -32.22 -39.20 -5.30
C ARG A 620 -30.74 -39.04 -4.93
N CYS A 621 -30.32 -37.85 -4.53
CA CYS A 621 -28.96 -37.58 -4.08
C CYS A 621 -28.82 -37.81 -2.57
N GLN A 622 -27.66 -38.30 -2.17
CA GLN A 622 -27.23 -38.44 -0.78
C GLN A 622 -26.02 -37.54 -0.55
N LEU A 623 -25.65 -37.29 0.70
CA LEU A 623 -24.52 -36.42 1.03
C LEU A 623 -23.19 -36.93 0.48
N ARG A 624 -23.02 -38.25 0.32
CA ARG A 624 -21.87 -38.87 -0.38
C ARG A 624 -21.74 -38.49 -1.85
N HIS A 625 -22.79 -37.96 -2.48
CA HIS A 625 -22.79 -37.55 -3.89
C HIS A 625 -22.51 -36.05 -4.07
N SER A 626 -22.30 -35.28 -2.99
CA SER A 626 -22.31 -33.81 -3.02
C SER A 626 -21.24 -33.22 -3.95
N MET A 627 -20.03 -33.79 -3.98
CA MET A 627 -18.96 -33.33 -4.87
C MET A 627 -19.25 -33.64 -6.34
N ALA A 628 -19.70 -34.88 -6.63
CA ALA A 628 -20.07 -35.28 -7.99
C ALA A 628 -21.27 -34.47 -8.51
N LEU A 629 -22.22 -34.12 -7.63
CA LEU A 629 -23.35 -33.26 -7.95
C LEU A 629 -22.90 -31.84 -8.31
N TRP A 630 -21.96 -31.27 -7.54
CA TRP A 630 -21.40 -29.95 -7.87
C TRP A 630 -20.72 -29.97 -9.25
N GLN A 631 -19.92 -31.00 -9.55
CA GLN A 631 -19.23 -31.14 -10.84
C GLN A 631 -20.23 -31.22 -12.00
N LEU A 632 -21.27 -32.04 -11.86
CA LEU A 632 -22.36 -32.16 -12.83
C LEU A 632 -23.07 -30.82 -13.06
N LEU A 633 -23.49 -30.14 -11.99
CA LEU A 633 -24.24 -28.88 -12.08
C LEU A 633 -23.39 -27.73 -12.63
N CYS A 634 -22.09 -27.68 -12.32
CA CYS A 634 -21.14 -26.72 -12.88
C CYS A 634 -20.97 -26.90 -14.40
N ALA A 635 -20.78 -28.13 -14.85
CA ALA A 635 -20.68 -28.45 -16.28
C ALA A 635 -22.01 -28.14 -16.99
N HIS A 636 -23.13 -28.57 -16.42
CA HIS A 636 -24.48 -28.35 -16.99
C HIS A 636 -24.84 -26.86 -17.06
N LYS A 637 -24.49 -26.05 -16.05
CA LYS A 637 -24.64 -24.58 -16.10
C LYS A 637 -23.90 -23.98 -17.29
N SER A 638 -22.68 -24.46 -17.54
CA SER A 638 -21.83 -23.99 -18.63
C SER A 638 -22.37 -24.43 -20.00
N GLU A 639 -22.95 -25.62 -20.08
CA GLU A 639 -23.67 -26.07 -21.29
C GLU A 639 -24.90 -25.21 -21.58
N GLN A 640 -25.67 -24.84 -20.55
CA GLN A 640 -26.82 -23.93 -20.72
C GLN A 640 -26.39 -22.53 -21.17
N LEU A 641 -25.27 -21.99 -20.66
CA LEU A 641 -24.72 -20.72 -21.14
C LEU A 641 -24.33 -20.79 -22.62
N LEU A 642 -23.69 -21.90 -23.04
CA LEU A 642 -23.34 -22.13 -24.43
C LEU A 642 -24.59 -22.19 -25.32
N ARG A 643 -25.68 -22.82 -24.86
CA ARG A 643 -26.98 -22.85 -25.56
C ARG A 643 -27.59 -21.45 -25.73
N LEU A 644 -27.38 -20.57 -24.75
CA LEU A 644 -27.83 -19.17 -24.78
C LEU A 644 -26.90 -18.25 -25.59
N GLY A 645 -25.87 -18.79 -26.25
CA GLY A 645 -24.89 -18.01 -27.03
C GLY A 645 -23.96 -17.16 -26.16
N ARG A 646 -23.82 -17.48 -24.87
CA ARG A 646 -22.91 -16.78 -23.94
C ARG A 646 -21.65 -17.60 -23.73
N ASP A 647 -20.52 -16.93 -23.51
CA ASP A 647 -19.25 -17.61 -23.20
C ASP A 647 -19.28 -18.18 -21.76
N PRO A 648 -19.25 -19.51 -21.56
CA PRO A 648 -19.26 -20.10 -20.21
C PRO A 648 -17.96 -19.86 -19.44
N PHE A 649 -16.87 -19.50 -20.13
CA PHE A 649 -15.54 -19.32 -19.55
C PHE A 649 -15.09 -17.87 -19.58
N ALA A 650 -16.00 -16.89 -19.57
CA ALA A 650 -15.69 -15.46 -19.67
C ALA A 650 -14.54 -15.02 -18.74
N ASP A 651 -14.50 -15.55 -17.51
CA ASP A 651 -13.52 -15.20 -16.47
C ASP A 651 -12.16 -15.93 -16.57
N VAL A 652 -12.01 -16.88 -17.50
CA VAL A 652 -10.74 -17.59 -17.73
C VAL A 652 -9.78 -16.70 -18.52
N SER A 653 -8.48 -16.80 -18.27
CA SER A 653 -7.45 -16.05 -19.01
C SER A 653 -7.59 -16.25 -20.52
N PRO A 654 -7.44 -15.19 -21.35
CA PRO A 654 -7.49 -15.29 -22.81
C PRO A 654 -6.51 -16.33 -23.39
N GLY A 655 -5.41 -16.59 -22.68
CA GLY A 655 -4.40 -17.59 -23.11
C GLY A 655 -4.92 -19.03 -23.19
N TYR A 656 -6.07 -19.37 -22.60
CA TYR A 656 -6.68 -20.72 -22.66
C TYR A 656 -7.92 -20.79 -23.57
N LYS A 657 -8.14 -19.75 -24.39
CA LYS A 657 -9.34 -19.57 -25.22
C LYS A 657 -9.03 -19.54 -26.71
N GLU A 658 -7.91 -20.11 -27.14
CA GLU A 658 -7.65 -20.27 -28.57
C GLU A 658 -8.65 -21.26 -29.18
N GLU A 659 -9.16 -20.91 -30.36
CA GLU A 659 -10.09 -21.76 -31.09
C GLU A 659 -9.35 -22.95 -31.72
N LEU A 660 -10.02 -24.11 -31.78
CA LEU A 660 -9.44 -25.29 -32.43
C LEU A 660 -9.36 -25.07 -33.94
N THR A 661 -8.20 -25.39 -34.53
CA THR A 661 -8.09 -25.45 -35.99
C THR A 661 -8.90 -26.64 -36.54
N PRO A 662 -9.29 -26.62 -37.83
CA PRO A 662 -10.03 -27.72 -38.45
C PRO A 662 -9.33 -29.08 -38.32
N GLU A 663 -7.99 -29.11 -38.35
CA GLU A 663 -7.19 -30.32 -38.18
C GLU A 663 -7.29 -30.85 -36.74
N LEU A 664 -7.14 -29.98 -35.74
CA LEU A 664 -7.27 -30.34 -34.32
C LEU A 664 -8.69 -30.79 -33.98
N ALA A 665 -9.71 -30.13 -34.54
CA ALA A 665 -11.10 -30.51 -34.36
C ALA A 665 -11.39 -31.92 -34.91
N LYS A 666 -10.79 -32.31 -36.03
CA LYS A 666 -10.92 -33.67 -36.60
C LYS A 666 -10.27 -34.73 -35.70
N LEU A 667 -9.10 -34.42 -35.14
CA LEU A 667 -8.43 -35.30 -34.18
C LEU A 667 -9.28 -35.48 -32.90
N LEU A 668 -9.80 -34.37 -32.37
CA LEU A 668 -10.71 -34.39 -31.22
C LEU A 668 -11.96 -35.22 -31.50
N HIS A 669 -12.60 -35.05 -32.67
CA HIS A 669 -13.80 -35.80 -33.03
C HIS A 669 -13.54 -37.32 -33.06
N THR A 670 -12.36 -37.76 -33.51
CA THR A 670 -11.99 -39.18 -33.55
C THR A 670 -11.94 -39.78 -32.14
N PHE A 671 -11.42 -39.01 -31.17
CA PHE A 671 -11.44 -39.36 -29.75
C PHE A 671 -12.86 -39.36 -29.19
N LEU A 672 -13.65 -38.31 -29.43
CA LEU A 672 -14.98 -38.14 -28.82
C LEU A 672 -15.95 -39.30 -29.15
N VAL A 673 -15.86 -39.88 -30.35
CA VAL A 673 -16.69 -41.02 -30.79
C VAL A 673 -16.49 -42.27 -29.93
N HIS A 674 -15.28 -42.50 -29.42
CA HIS A 674 -14.93 -43.71 -28.68
C HIS A 674 -14.73 -43.46 -27.18
N SER A 675 -14.80 -42.20 -26.75
CA SER A 675 -14.54 -41.79 -25.36
C SER A 675 -15.79 -41.84 -24.48
N ARG A 676 -15.57 -41.92 -23.16
CA ARG A 676 -16.59 -41.62 -22.15
C ARG A 676 -16.89 -40.12 -22.08
N LEU A 677 -17.66 -39.63 -23.03
CA LEU A 677 -17.93 -38.20 -23.26
C LEU A 677 -18.41 -37.44 -22.02
N GLU A 678 -19.29 -38.05 -21.23
CA GLU A 678 -19.83 -37.44 -20.00
C GLU A 678 -18.72 -37.16 -18.98
N THR A 679 -17.92 -38.17 -18.68
CA THR A 679 -16.81 -38.10 -17.72
C THR A 679 -15.73 -37.14 -18.23
N PHE A 680 -15.42 -37.20 -19.53
CA PHE A 680 -14.46 -36.28 -20.14
C PHE A 680 -14.89 -34.82 -20.01
N LEU A 681 -16.15 -34.50 -20.31
CA LEU A 681 -16.69 -33.14 -20.18
C LEU A 681 -16.65 -32.63 -18.75
N GLN A 682 -17.01 -33.46 -17.78
CA GLN A 682 -17.02 -33.09 -16.36
C GLN A 682 -15.61 -32.88 -15.81
N GLU A 683 -14.65 -33.76 -16.14
CA GLU A 683 -13.26 -33.64 -15.66
C GLU A 683 -12.53 -32.46 -16.31
N LEU A 684 -12.70 -32.26 -17.62
CA LEU A 684 -12.13 -31.10 -18.30
C LEU A 684 -12.75 -29.79 -17.80
N HIS A 685 -14.07 -29.76 -17.56
CA HIS A 685 -14.74 -28.59 -16.98
C HIS A 685 -14.16 -28.24 -15.62
N GLU A 686 -14.04 -29.24 -14.74
CA GLU A 686 -13.53 -29.05 -13.40
C GLU A 686 -12.10 -28.51 -13.41
N MET A 687 -11.22 -29.04 -14.27
CA MET A 687 -9.86 -28.51 -14.42
C MET A 687 -9.85 -27.04 -14.88
N ILE A 688 -10.69 -26.68 -15.87
CA ILE A 688 -10.79 -25.30 -16.35
C ILE A 688 -11.23 -24.35 -15.21
N ILE A 689 -12.24 -24.75 -14.44
CA ILE A 689 -12.79 -23.91 -13.36
C ILE A 689 -11.85 -23.84 -12.15
N LEU A 690 -11.23 -24.94 -11.74
CA LEU A 690 -10.43 -25.00 -10.51
C LEU A 690 -8.98 -24.55 -10.70
N LYS A 691 -8.37 -24.88 -11.85
CA LYS A 691 -6.95 -24.60 -12.12
C LYS A 691 -6.75 -23.40 -13.03
N LEU A 692 -7.45 -23.34 -14.17
CA LEU A 692 -7.18 -22.35 -15.22
C LEU A 692 -7.83 -20.98 -14.99
N ARG A 693 -8.84 -20.91 -14.12
CA ARG A 693 -9.50 -19.65 -13.72
C ARG A 693 -8.68 -18.82 -12.71
N ARG A 694 -7.62 -19.37 -12.13
CA ARG A 694 -6.81 -18.68 -11.10
C ARG A 694 -6.01 -17.52 -11.70
N VAL A 695 -5.79 -16.47 -10.91
CA VAL A 695 -5.05 -15.27 -11.32
C VAL A 695 -3.60 -15.59 -11.78
N ARG A 696 -2.96 -16.61 -11.20
CA ARG A 696 -1.61 -17.09 -11.60
C ARG A 696 -1.62 -18.35 -12.46
N ALA A 697 -2.77 -18.76 -13.00
CA ALA A 697 -2.87 -20.00 -13.77
C ALA A 697 -1.82 -20.07 -14.89
N VAL A 698 -1.57 -18.96 -15.60
CA VAL A 698 -0.60 -18.90 -16.72
C VAL A 698 0.84 -19.15 -16.29
N GLU A 699 1.19 -18.89 -15.03
CA GLU A 699 2.53 -19.15 -14.49
C GLU A 699 2.74 -20.61 -14.08
N GLU A 700 1.67 -21.26 -13.57
CA GLU A 700 1.68 -22.65 -13.08
C GLU A 700 1.35 -23.67 -14.20
N PHE A 701 0.43 -23.31 -15.09
CA PHE A 701 -0.07 -24.11 -16.22
C PHE A 701 0.16 -23.33 -17.51
N ARG A 702 1.32 -23.52 -18.12
CA ARG A 702 1.66 -22.73 -19.31
C ARG A 702 0.76 -23.12 -20.49
N PRO A 703 0.19 -22.16 -21.24
CA PRO A 703 -0.73 -22.45 -22.34
C PRO A 703 -0.15 -23.30 -23.47
N ASP A 704 1.17 -23.31 -23.64
CA ASP A 704 1.91 -24.08 -24.65
C ASP A 704 2.08 -25.56 -24.29
N TRP A 705 1.70 -25.99 -23.07
CA TRP A 705 1.76 -27.39 -22.68
C TRP A 705 0.63 -28.22 -23.29
N SER A 706 0.86 -29.53 -23.43
CA SER A 706 -0.17 -30.47 -23.86
C SER A 706 -1.33 -30.52 -22.86
N LEU A 707 -2.56 -30.43 -23.37
CA LEU A 707 -3.78 -30.59 -22.56
C LEU A 707 -3.83 -31.98 -21.92
N LYS A 708 -3.37 -33.00 -22.66
CA LYS A 708 -3.30 -34.39 -22.20
C LYS A 708 -2.37 -34.55 -21.00
N GLU A 709 -1.12 -34.10 -21.13
CA GLU A 709 -0.11 -34.20 -20.07
C GLU A 709 -0.48 -33.39 -18.83
N SER A 710 -1.29 -32.33 -19.00
CA SER A 710 -1.79 -31.52 -17.91
C SER A 710 -3.00 -32.14 -17.19
N LEU A 711 -3.85 -32.88 -17.92
CA LEU A 711 -5.06 -33.51 -17.38
C LEU A 711 -4.78 -34.90 -16.76
N LEU A 712 -3.81 -35.66 -17.28
CA LEU A 712 -3.48 -37.01 -16.77
C LEU A 712 -3.13 -37.04 -15.27
N PRO A 713 -2.22 -36.18 -14.74
CA PRO A 713 -1.90 -36.17 -13.32
C PRO A 713 -3.13 -35.90 -12.44
N TYR A 714 -4.07 -35.10 -12.96
CA TYR A 714 -5.32 -34.78 -12.29
C TYR A 714 -6.28 -35.97 -12.24
N LEU A 715 -6.36 -36.74 -13.33
CA LEU A 715 -7.18 -37.97 -13.40
C LEU A 715 -6.61 -39.10 -12.55
N TYR A 716 -5.28 -39.30 -12.54
CA TYR A 716 -4.66 -40.32 -11.68
C TYR A 716 -4.83 -40.01 -10.20
N ALA A 717 -4.79 -38.74 -9.79
CA ALA A 717 -5.04 -38.34 -8.40
C ALA A 717 -6.48 -38.63 -7.92
N LYS A 718 -7.40 -38.92 -8.86
CA LYS A 718 -8.80 -39.28 -8.60
C LYS A 718 -9.11 -40.75 -8.87
N ASP A 719 -8.12 -41.56 -9.24
CA ASP A 719 -8.32 -42.95 -9.71
C ASP A 719 -9.39 -43.05 -10.82
N SER A 720 -9.44 -42.07 -11.73
CA SER A 720 -10.45 -42.01 -12.78
C SER A 720 -10.17 -43.01 -13.90
N GLU A 721 -11.17 -43.82 -14.26
CA GLU A 721 -11.09 -44.76 -15.39
C GLU A 721 -10.84 -44.08 -16.74
N LEU A 722 -11.09 -42.77 -16.85
CA LEU A 722 -10.79 -41.98 -18.04
C LEU A 722 -9.28 -41.82 -18.28
N ALA A 723 -8.44 -41.97 -17.25
CA ALA A 723 -6.99 -41.75 -17.37
C ALA A 723 -6.34 -42.63 -18.44
N VAL A 724 -6.69 -43.92 -18.46
CA VAL A 724 -6.15 -44.91 -19.42
C VAL A 724 -6.62 -44.60 -20.84
N GLU A 725 -7.92 -44.31 -21.01
CA GLU A 725 -8.49 -43.95 -22.31
C GLU A 725 -7.84 -42.66 -22.88
N LEU A 726 -7.61 -41.67 -22.01
CA LEU A 726 -7.00 -40.40 -22.39
C LEU A 726 -5.53 -40.57 -22.75
N GLU A 727 -4.78 -41.41 -22.02
CA GLU A 727 -3.37 -41.72 -22.29
C GLU A 727 -3.18 -42.37 -23.66
N ASP A 728 -4.05 -43.31 -24.03
CA ASP A 728 -3.91 -44.08 -25.27
C ASP A 728 -4.46 -43.35 -26.51
N THR A 729 -5.53 -42.57 -26.37
CA THR A 729 -6.31 -42.13 -27.54
C THR A 729 -6.46 -40.61 -27.70
N PHE A 730 -6.12 -39.81 -26.68
CA PHE A 730 -6.26 -38.35 -26.78
C PHE A 730 -5.09 -37.71 -27.55
N PRO A 731 -5.36 -36.75 -28.46
CA PRO A 731 -4.32 -36.14 -29.30
C PRO A 731 -3.34 -35.25 -28.51
N ASP A 732 -2.03 -35.52 -28.63
CA ASP A 732 -0.98 -34.72 -27.97
C ASP A 732 -0.86 -33.29 -28.55
N ALA A 733 -1.34 -33.08 -29.77
CA ALA A 733 -1.30 -31.79 -30.47
C ALA A 733 -2.27 -30.75 -29.89
N ILE A 734 -3.23 -31.16 -29.06
CA ILE A 734 -4.17 -30.24 -28.40
C ILE A 734 -3.50 -29.67 -27.15
N LEU A 735 -3.19 -28.37 -27.20
CA LEU A 735 -2.54 -27.65 -26.10
C LEU A 735 -3.54 -27.11 -25.08
N LEU A 736 -3.05 -26.72 -23.89
CA LEU A 736 -3.82 -26.02 -22.87
C LEU A 736 -4.42 -24.70 -23.39
N SER A 737 -3.78 -24.05 -24.36
CA SER A 737 -4.32 -22.86 -25.01
C SER A 737 -5.69 -23.10 -25.66
N HIS A 738 -5.99 -24.35 -26.04
CA HIS A 738 -7.24 -24.79 -26.64
C HIS A 738 -8.21 -25.42 -25.62
N ALA A 739 -7.97 -25.33 -24.31
CA ALA A 739 -8.79 -26.01 -23.29
C ALA A 739 -10.28 -25.61 -23.36
N ALA A 740 -10.56 -24.31 -23.44
CA ALA A 740 -11.94 -23.82 -23.55
C ALA A 740 -12.60 -24.23 -24.88
N GLY A 741 -11.85 -24.17 -25.99
CA GLY A 741 -12.32 -24.60 -27.31
C GLY A 741 -12.63 -26.10 -27.37
N THR A 742 -11.76 -26.93 -26.77
CA THR A 742 -11.93 -28.38 -26.64
C THR A 742 -13.18 -28.75 -25.87
N TRP A 743 -13.42 -28.08 -24.73
CA TRP A 743 -14.63 -28.32 -23.94
C TRP A 743 -15.90 -27.91 -24.70
N LYS A 744 -15.90 -26.74 -25.36
CA LYS A 744 -17.04 -26.26 -26.17
C LYS A 744 -17.36 -27.23 -27.32
N ALA A 745 -16.33 -27.71 -28.03
CA ALA A 745 -16.50 -28.67 -29.12
C ALA A 745 -17.07 -30.01 -28.63
N ALA A 746 -16.58 -30.52 -27.50
CA ALA A 746 -17.11 -31.76 -26.91
C ALA A 746 -18.56 -31.59 -26.42
N ALA A 747 -18.92 -30.44 -25.86
CA ALA A 747 -20.28 -30.15 -25.39
C ALA A 747 -21.27 -30.05 -26.57
N LEU A 748 -20.84 -29.47 -27.69
CA LEU A 748 -21.61 -29.44 -28.94
C LEU A 748 -21.78 -30.85 -29.53
N PHE A 749 -20.70 -31.64 -29.58
CA PHE A 749 -20.76 -33.03 -30.05
C PHE A 749 -21.76 -33.87 -29.24
N ARG A 750 -21.76 -33.74 -27.91
CA ARG A 750 -22.74 -34.38 -27.01
C ARG A 750 -24.18 -34.01 -27.34
N ARG A 751 -24.42 -32.75 -27.75
CA ARG A 751 -25.75 -32.26 -28.11
C ARG A 751 -26.21 -32.84 -29.45
N GLU A 752 -25.32 -33.00 -30.40
CA GLU A 752 -25.64 -33.54 -31.73
C GLU A 752 -25.90 -35.05 -31.71
N HIS A 753 -25.37 -35.77 -30.71
CA HIS A 753 -25.44 -37.23 -30.58
C HIS A 753 -26.29 -37.71 -29.37
N ARG A 754 -27.08 -36.81 -28.78
CA ARG A 754 -28.14 -37.11 -27.79
C ARG A 754 -29.50 -37.04 -28.48
#